data_AF-A0AAJ0G4T4-F1
#
_entry.id   AF-A0AAJ0G4T4-F1
#
_cell.length_a   1.000
_cell.length_b   1.000
_cell.length_c   1.000
_cell.angle_alpha   90.00
_cell.angle_beta   90.00
_cell.angle_gamma   90.00
#
_symmetry.space_group_name_H-M   'P 1'
#
loop_
_entity.id
_entity.type
_entity.pdbx_description
1 polymer ?
#
loop_
_entity_poly.entity_id
_entity_poly.type
_entity_poly.pdbx_seq_one_letter_code
_entity_poly.pdbx_strand_id
1 'polypeptide(L)'
;MGTWSSISDRWEAKLRLGGDYVNSEVVEISGKDTICEMLSERLPNITFGSLTVLADLETVRSEWTLIPVHSVDSHNNGRFSVVLDDVVASEEQASGERRTGRFQHRIGEVEIVRSLATAADSATAQELGYMRARVEGFLQSNATLCMDAEPVGKLSTGLFSLGHHNLTSYETFTSRELEDFTICLIQGVSDTTTTLSNVDTHHREMDLRTEHRPKIVGLYGLPGSGKSTLLRLLADMPEHHEWLFFEGSKKIAEHCPGGLSSFENLSVAGKATCREKAIQSIERESIEKGRSAVVAGHFMFWNHESECDREEVWTSIDARTFTHIIYLDTPVADIERQRSEDTQRSDRGTMPAARLEAWKAAEKQRLHTVCYEHEILLSLVETTRSSFPATVSKLLRNFEEHNEAYNHTSLMKTLDELIVTHYDKAETLLLVDADKTLAPLDSGHLFWNRSRDDEDPLEHLFCSLGYSYHSFRQAMLLYKGLEETTFNRRCAEVAEKIEIHSEFLQLLHLGARDQTLGIMVVTCGLKDVWSAVLQRDGLCGTIPVIGSGRLDDQVVVTPTEKRELVARLQKKGFHVWAFGDSPLDLPMLQQADEAIVVVAEDLIRSSSMDRVLRDAIIQHGLRARQILLPREQGITPRLSVDELPVVDFDGLVAKEIHQTIRGHLELVQATDTTMSRLLATDMRDARISGHALRKVHIQAGWLLAIEYVSQIIGLETVILPHVSGGETTGYRLKHEKRTSIVACMRGGEAMALGVSKAFPLARFFHISEDTELESHHLHGQSCVIVVDSVINEGTTIVGFVKRIRALNRSIRIVVVAGVAQAASVANDGPIAQCLDRRGNLTIAVLRVSQNKYTGSGSTDTGNRLFNTVYQEKEGRLMLLRSIS
;
A
#
# COMPACT_ATOMS: atom_id res chain seq x y z
N MET A 1 -41.51 53.15 -20.05
CA MET A 1 -40.25 53.69 -19.52
C MET A 1 -40.15 53.29 -18.07
N GLY A 2 -39.21 52.39 -17.79
CA GLY A 2 -38.90 51.77 -16.52
C GLY A 2 -37.74 50.84 -16.83
N THR A 3 -36.56 51.43 -16.91
CA THR A 3 -35.29 50.83 -17.32
C THR A 3 -34.98 49.62 -16.46
N TRP A 4 -34.91 48.45 -17.08
CA TRP A 4 -34.22 47.29 -16.53
C TRP A 4 -32.74 47.64 -16.47
N SER A 5 -32.25 47.96 -15.28
CA SER A 5 -30.81 48.06 -15.02
C SER A 5 -30.19 46.71 -15.32
N SER A 6 -29.12 46.70 -16.12
CA SER A 6 -28.34 45.54 -16.49
C SER A 6 -28.03 44.64 -15.29
N ILE A 7 -28.31 43.35 -15.43
CA ILE A 7 -28.05 42.30 -14.42
C ILE A 7 -26.54 42.17 -14.10
N SER A 8 -25.67 42.77 -14.94
CA SER A 8 -24.21 42.67 -14.86
C SER A 8 -23.51 43.37 -13.67
N ASP A 9 -24.23 44.11 -12.82
CA ASP A 9 -23.63 44.84 -11.68
C ASP A 9 -24.04 44.30 -10.30
N ARG A 10 -24.83 43.23 -10.22
CA ARG A 10 -25.19 42.61 -8.92
C ARG A 10 -24.19 41.55 -8.52
N TRP A 11 -23.14 41.98 -7.84
CA TRP A 11 -22.36 41.06 -7.01
C TRP A 11 -23.06 40.91 -5.67
N GLU A 12 -23.29 39.69 -5.22
CA GLU A 12 -23.79 39.38 -3.88
C GLU A 12 -22.80 38.40 -3.22
N ALA A 13 -22.36 38.72 -2.01
CA ALA A 13 -21.43 37.89 -1.25
C ALA A 13 -21.88 37.79 0.20
N LYS A 14 -21.75 36.60 0.79
CA LYS A 14 -22.04 36.34 2.20
C LYS A 14 -20.74 36.11 2.94
N LEU A 15 -20.34 37.08 3.76
CA LEU A 15 -19.04 37.11 4.43
C LEU A 15 -19.19 36.90 5.94
N ARG A 16 -18.44 35.97 6.52
CA ARG A 16 -18.35 35.82 7.98
C ARG A 16 -17.37 36.85 8.53
N LEU A 17 -17.85 37.75 9.37
CA LEU A 17 -17.05 38.86 9.91
C LEU A 17 -16.37 38.53 11.25
N GLY A 18 -16.86 37.49 11.95
CA GLY A 18 -16.32 37.02 13.22
C GLY A 18 -17.14 35.91 13.87
N GLY A 19 -16.78 35.55 15.10
CA GLY A 19 -17.50 34.58 15.93
C GLY A 19 -16.78 33.24 16.11
N ASP A 20 -17.10 32.51 17.20
CA ASP A 20 -16.57 31.17 17.47
C ASP A 20 -17.46 30.08 16.87
N TYR A 21 -17.07 28.81 17.02
CA TYR A 21 -17.81 27.66 16.48
C TYR A 21 -19.20 27.46 17.10
N VAL A 22 -19.60 28.32 18.04
CA VAL A 22 -20.92 28.33 18.68
C VAL A 22 -21.76 29.54 18.22
N ASN A 23 -21.14 30.67 17.86
CA ASN A 23 -21.84 31.84 17.29
C ASN A 23 -21.04 32.45 16.14
N SER A 24 -21.60 32.44 14.93
CA SER A 24 -21.00 33.11 13.75
C SER A 24 -21.71 34.42 13.43
N GLU A 25 -20.96 35.50 13.21
CA GLU A 25 -21.46 36.76 12.65
C GLU A 25 -21.25 36.77 11.14
N VAL A 26 -22.33 36.88 10.37
CA VAL A 26 -22.31 36.86 8.91
C VAL A 26 -23.03 38.09 8.37
N VAL A 27 -22.47 38.69 7.31
CA VAL A 27 -23.06 39.83 6.60
C VAL A 27 -23.20 39.48 5.12
N GLU A 28 -24.36 39.77 4.57
CA GLU A 28 -24.62 39.72 3.12
C GLU A 28 -24.35 41.11 2.55
N ILE A 29 -23.50 41.16 1.53
CA ILE A 29 -22.97 42.37 0.94
C ILE A 29 -23.31 42.34 -0.54
N SER A 30 -23.88 43.43 -1.04
CA SER A 30 -24.19 43.60 -2.45
C SER A 30 -23.37 44.72 -3.05
N GLY A 31 -22.87 44.53 -4.27
CA GLY A 31 -22.06 45.49 -5.00
C GLY A 31 -20.59 45.12 -5.04
N LYS A 32 -20.04 45.07 -6.27
CA LYS A 32 -18.66 44.65 -6.54
C LYS A 32 -17.64 45.45 -5.77
N ASP A 33 -17.78 46.77 -5.77
CA ASP A 33 -16.82 47.68 -5.15
C ASP A 33 -16.79 47.51 -3.63
N THR A 34 -17.96 47.32 -2.99
CA THR A 34 -18.08 47.08 -1.55
C THR A 34 -17.48 45.73 -1.13
N ILE A 35 -17.69 44.70 -1.96
CA ILE A 35 -17.08 43.37 -1.73
C ILE A 35 -15.55 43.45 -1.89
N CYS A 36 -15.07 44.12 -2.93
CA CYS A 36 -13.64 44.34 -3.16
C CYS A 36 -12.99 45.15 -2.03
N GLU A 37 -13.64 46.19 -1.52
CA GLU A 37 -13.15 47.02 -0.41
C GLU A 37 -13.03 46.21 0.88
N MET A 38 -14.07 45.45 1.26
CA MET A 38 -14.04 44.60 2.46
C MET A 38 -13.02 43.46 2.37
N LEU A 39 -12.84 42.86 1.18
CA LEU A 39 -11.80 41.86 0.96
C LEU A 39 -10.40 42.47 1.00
N SER A 40 -10.22 43.70 0.49
CA SER A 40 -8.93 44.39 0.50
C SER A 40 -8.47 44.78 1.92
N GLU A 41 -9.41 45.13 2.81
CA GLU A 41 -9.10 45.40 4.23
C GLU A 41 -8.62 44.15 4.99
N ARG A 42 -9.12 42.97 4.60
CA ARG A 42 -8.88 41.69 5.30
C ARG A 42 -7.76 40.87 4.67
N LEU A 43 -7.51 41.04 3.37
CA LEU A 43 -6.48 40.35 2.59
C LEU A 43 -5.57 41.38 1.88
N PRO A 44 -4.73 42.12 2.64
CA PRO A 44 -4.03 43.31 2.15
C PRO A 44 -2.98 43.06 1.05
N ASN A 45 -2.66 41.78 0.76
CA ASN A 45 -1.66 41.38 -0.24
C ASN A 45 -2.29 40.99 -1.59
N ILE A 46 -3.61 41.11 -1.76
CA ILE A 46 -4.32 40.70 -2.98
C ILE A 46 -4.97 41.93 -3.62
N THR A 47 -4.72 42.16 -4.92
CA THR A 47 -5.29 43.30 -5.65
C THR A 47 -6.57 42.85 -6.38
N PHE A 48 -7.74 43.20 -5.86
CA PHE A 48 -9.05 42.76 -6.39
C PHE A 48 -9.60 43.62 -7.54
N GLY A 49 -8.85 44.64 -7.98
CA GLY A 49 -9.29 45.66 -8.95
C GLY A 49 -9.64 45.14 -10.36
N SER A 50 -9.43 43.86 -10.65
CA SER A 50 -9.72 43.25 -11.95
C SER A 50 -10.60 41.99 -11.86
N LEU A 51 -11.36 41.79 -10.77
CA LEU A 51 -12.27 40.65 -10.68
C LEU A 51 -13.24 40.66 -11.88
N THR A 52 -13.11 39.67 -12.77
CA THR A 52 -13.98 39.45 -13.92
C THR A 52 -14.97 38.35 -13.59
N VAL A 53 -16.24 38.55 -13.90
CA VAL A 53 -17.27 37.49 -13.81
C VAL A 53 -16.88 36.39 -14.80
N LEU A 54 -16.53 35.21 -14.30
CA LEU A 54 -16.05 34.07 -15.10
C LEU A 54 -17.19 33.23 -15.67
N ALA A 55 -18.32 33.21 -14.97
CA ALA A 55 -19.57 32.61 -15.39
C ALA A 55 -20.70 33.23 -14.56
N ASP A 56 -21.87 33.41 -15.18
CA ASP A 56 -23.10 33.65 -14.43
C ASP A 56 -23.54 32.33 -13.81
N LEU A 57 -23.80 32.35 -12.51
CA LEU A 57 -24.15 31.16 -11.75
C LEU A 57 -25.65 31.22 -11.45
N GLU A 58 -26.39 30.26 -11.99
CA GLU A 58 -27.78 30.03 -11.62
C GLU A 58 -27.80 29.20 -10.34
N THR A 59 -28.32 29.81 -9.28
CA THR A 59 -28.58 29.12 -8.01
C THR A 59 -30.03 28.66 -7.98
N VAL A 60 -30.23 27.35 -7.97
CA VAL A 60 -31.51 26.72 -7.72
C VAL A 60 -31.57 26.37 -6.25
N ARG A 61 -32.29 27.20 -5.49
CA ARG A 61 -32.55 26.97 -4.08
C ARG A 61 -33.69 25.97 -3.93
N SER A 62 -33.37 24.81 -3.37
CA SER A 62 -34.34 23.80 -3.01
C SER A 62 -34.46 23.75 -1.49
N GLU A 63 -35.64 24.09 -0.98
CA GLU A 63 -35.92 24.09 0.44
C GLU A 63 -36.92 22.97 0.76
N TRP A 64 -36.53 22.06 1.65
CA TRP A 64 -37.41 21.02 2.16
C TRP A 64 -37.66 21.22 3.62
N THR A 65 -38.94 21.25 3.97
CA THR A 65 -39.36 21.31 5.35
C THR A 65 -39.98 19.99 5.77
N LEU A 66 -39.26 19.18 6.56
CA LEU A 66 -39.83 17.94 7.07
C LEU A 66 -40.76 18.23 8.24
N ILE A 67 -42.00 17.75 8.11
CA ILE A 67 -43.06 17.84 9.11
C ILE A 67 -43.39 16.41 9.58
N PRO A 68 -43.37 16.11 10.89
CA PRO A 68 -43.68 14.78 11.41
C PRO A 68 -45.14 14.38 11.12
N VAL A 69 -45.39 13.13 10.70
CA VAL A 69 -46.69 12.73 10.12
C VAL A 69 -47.73 12.22 11.14
N HIS A 70 -47.39 11.83 12.37
CA HIS A 70 -48.41 11.44 13.35
C HIS A 70 -48.02 11.74 14.80
N SER A 71 -48.75 12.66 15.44
CA SER A 71 -48.93 12.68 16.90
C SER A 71 -50.37 13.07 17.24
N VAL A 72 -51.16 12.08 17.69
CA VAL A 72 -52.35 12.34 18.50
C VAL A 72 -51.85 12.52 19.92
N ASP A 73 -51.29 13.70 20.19
CA ASP A 73 -51.23 14.37 21.50
C ASP A 73 -50.39 15.65 21.39
N SER A 74 -50.99 16.59 20.66
CA SER A 74 -51.03 18.06 20.77
C SER A 74 -49.87 18.95 21.28
N HIS A 75 -48.67 18.50 21.65
CA HIS A 75 -47.67 19.42 22.26
C HIS A 75 -46.21 19.33 21.79
N ASN A 76 -45.88 18.65 20.68
CA ASN A 76 -44.51 18.69 20.13
C ASN A 76 -44.47 18.58 18.60
N ASN A 77 -44.07 19.66 17.92
CA ASN A 77 -43.79 19.67 16.47
C ASN A 77 -42.42 20.34 16.23
N GLY A 78 -41.37 19.53 16.08
CA GLY A 78 -40.07 19.99 15.58
C GLY A 78 -40.13 20.19 14.07
N ARG A 79 -39.55 21.28 13.57
CA ARG A 79 -39.45 21.59 12.14
C ARG A 79 -37.97 21.63 11.76
N PHE A 80 -37.63 20.98 10.66
CA PHE A 80 -36.29 20.92 10.10
C PHE A 80 -36.34 21.52 8.70
N SER A 81 -35.43 22.46 8.41
CA SER A 81 -35.26 22.97 7.05
C SER A 81 -33.89 22.56 6.53
N VAL A 82 -33.90 21.96 5.35
CA VAL A 82 -32.70 21.75 4.53
C VAL A 82 -32.81 22.65 3.35
N VAL A 83 -31.79 23.48 3.18
CA VAL A 83 -31.62 24.29 2.00
C VAL A 83 -30.46 23.67 1.22
N LEU A 84 -30.76 23.17 0.02
CA LEU A 84 -29.72 22.84 -0.95
C LEU A 84 -29.72 23.93 -2.02
N ASP A 85 -28.62 24.64 -2.11
CA ASP A 85 -28.36 25.57 -3.20
C ASP A 85 -27.54 24.84 -4.26
N ASP A 86 -28.19 24.51 -5.37
CA ASP A 86 -27.54 23.94 -6.54
C ASP A 86 -27.07 25.08 -7.45
N VAL A 87 -25.77 25.23 -7.60
CA VAL A 87 -25.15 26.32 -8.35
C VAL A 87 -24.58 25.76 -9.65
N VAL A 88 -25.12 26.20 -10.78
CA VAL A 88 -24.73 25.75 -12.12
C VAL A 88 -24.40 26.96 -12.98
N ALA A 89 -23.37 26.88 -13.82
CA ALA A 89 -23.07 27.95 -14.77
C ALA A 89 -24.18 28.06 -15.83
N SER A 90 -24.75 29.25 -16.03
CA SER A 90 -25.78 29.48 -17.06
C SER A 90 -25.16 29.59 -18.46
N GLU A 91 -25.76 28.92 -19.44
CA GLU A 91 -25.33 29.02 -20.85
C GLU A 91 -26.24 29.97 -21.64
N GLU A 92 -25.76 31.15 -22.04
CA GLU A 92 -26.32 31.86 -23.19
C GLU A 92 -25.61 31.42 -24.48
N GLN A 93 -26.33 30.70 -25.34
CA GLN A 93 -25.82 30.13 -26.59
C GLN A 93 -25.64 31.18 -27.70
N ALA A 94 -24.50 31.12 -28.39
CA ALA A 94 -24.44 31.37 -29.83
C ALA A 94 -23.70 30.22 -30.51
N SER A 95 -24.40 29.49 -31.39
CA SER A 95 -23.92 28.44 -32.31
C SER A 95 -23.56 27.04 -31.75
N GLY A 96 -24.58 26.17 -31.66
CA GLY A 96 -24.66 25.00 -32.55
C GLY A 96 -23.89 23.69 -32.25
N GLU A 97 -23.09 23.55 -31.18
CA GLU A 97 -22.49 22.26 -30.79
C GLU A 97 -22.64 21.99 -29.29
N ARG A 98 -23.22 20.85 -28.91
CA ARG A 98 -23.34 20.42 -27.50
C ARG A 98 -21.97 20.01 -26.95
N ARG A 99 -21.45 20.76 -25.97
CA ARG A 99 -20.42 20.31 -25.02
C ARG A 99 -20.99 20.43 -23.60
N THR A 100 -20.60 19.49 -22.73
CA THR A 100 -21.00 19.45 -21.32
C THR A 100 -20.28 20.54 -20.51
N GLY A 101 -21.04 21.33 -19.73
CA GLY A 101 -20.55 22.43 -18.89
C GLY A 101 -19.64 21.98 -17.74
N ARG A 102 -18.63 22.80 -17.41
CA ARG A 102 -17.43 22.47 -16.60
C ARG A 102 -17.51 22.77 -15.09
N PHE A 103 -18.64 23.23 -14.55
CA PHE A 103 -18.75 23.57 -13.12
C PHE A 103 -20.17 23.34 -12.59
N GLN A 104 -20.29 22.48 -11.58
CA GLN A 104 -21.51 22.20 -10.81
C GLN A 104 -21.10 22.07 -9.34
N HIS A 105 -21.75 22.84 -8.46
CA HIS A 105 -21.47 22.82 -7.03
C HIS A 105 -22.79 22.85 -6.24
N ARG A 106 -22.90 22.00 -5.20
CA ARG A 106 -24.08 21.87 -4.34
C ARG A 106 -23.69 22.23 -2.91
N ILE A 107 -24.32 23.26 -2.35
CA ILE A 107 -24.11 23.69 -0.96
C ILE A 107 -25.33 23.27 -0.15
N GLY A 108 -25.12 22.57 0.96
CA GLY A 108 -26.19 22.18 1.88
C GLY A 108 -26.12 22.91 3.21
N GLU A 109 -27.20 23.57 3.61
CA GLU A 109 -27.39 24.14 4.93
C GLU A 109 -28.49 23.39 5.70
N VAL A 110 -28.21 23.09 6.97
CA VAL A 110 -29.16 22.41 7.88
C VAL A 110 -29.39 23.29 9.09
N GLU A 111 -30.61 23.79 9.26
CA GLU A 111 -31.00 24.58 10.43
C GLU A 111 -31.94 23.79 11.34
N ILE A 112 -31.56 23.69 12.63
CA ILE A 112 -32.32 22.98 13.66
C ILE A 112 -32.89 23.99 14.64
N VAL A 113 -34.20 24.23 14.57
CA VAL A 113 -34.90 25.09 15.53
C VAL A 113 -35.56 24.23 16.62
N ARG A 114 -35.01 24.23 17.83
CA ARG A 114 -35.66 23.62 19.01
C ARG A 114 -36.28 24.71 19.88
N SER A 115 -37.62 24.76 19.96
CA SER A 115 -38.27 25.21 21.21
C SER A 115 -38.44 23.99 22.09
N LEU A 116 -37.66 23.91 23.17
CA LEU A 116 -37.74 22.78 24.10
C LEU A 116 -39.07 22.79 24.86
N ALA A 117 -39.84 21.71 24.72
CA ALA A 117 -40.28 20.96 25.88
C ALA A 117 -40.28 19.46 25.55
N THR A 118 -39.81 18.69 26.51
CA THR A 118 -39.44 17.28 26.47
C THR A 118 -40.57 16.33 26.10
N ALA A 119 -40.32 15.47 25.10
CA ALA A 119 -40.52 14.02 25.10
C ALA A 119 -40.36 13.52 23.65
N ALA A 120 -39.20 12.93 23.34
CA ALA A 120 -38.91 12.30 22.05
C ALA A 120 -38.66 10.81 22.29
N ASP A 121 -39.14 9.97 21.36
CA ASP A 121 -38.98 8.51 21.44
C ASP A 121 -37.56 8.07 21.06
N SER A 122 -37.13 6.90 21.56
CA SER A 122 -35.70 6.59 21.75
C SER A 122 -34.87 6.51 20.47
N ALA A 123 -35.45 6.16 19.32
CA ALA A 123 -34.72 5.96 18.07
C ALA A 123 -34.23 7.28 17.45
N THR A 124 -35.04 8.34 17.48
CA THR A 124 -34.67 9.65 16.91
C THR A 124 -33.75 10.44 17.85
N ALA A 125 -33.87 10.21 19.16
CA ALA A 125 -32.90 10.71 20.13
C ALA A 125 -31.53 10.03 19.98
N GLN A 126 -31.51 8.75 19.61
CA GLN A 126 -30.30 7.96 19.36
C GLN A 126 -29.58 8.38 18.08
N GLU A 127 -30.29 8.62 16.97
CA GLU A 127 -29.68 9.17 15.74
C GLU A 127 -29.11 10.58 15.91
N LEU A 128 -29.83 11.46 16.61
CA LEU A 128 -29.33 12.81 16.91
C LEU A 128 -28.14 12.76 17.89
N GLY A 129 -28.13 11.82 18.83
CA GLY A 129 -26.98 11.54 19.68
C GLY A 129 -25.78 11.01 18.88
N TYR A 130 -26.03 10.13 17.91
CA TYR A 130 -25.02 9.51 17.06
C TYR A 130 -24.35 10.52 16.11
N MET A 131 -25.14 11.40 15.49
CA MET A 131 -24.61 12.50 14.69
C MET A 131 -23.81 13.49 15.54
N ARG A 132 -24.28 13.80 16.75
CA ARG A 132 -23.56 14.68 17.68
C ARG A 132 -22.22 14.08 18.12
N ALA A 133 -22.21 12.78 18.44
CA ALA A 133 -21.01 12.05 18.84
C ALA A 133 -19.99 11.91 17.70
N ARG A 134 -20.43 11.70 16.45
CA ARG A 134 -19.53 11.66 15.27
C ARG A 134 -18.87 13.00 15.01
N VAL A 135 -19.60 14.11 15.17
CA VAL A 135 -19.04 15.46 15.01
C VAL A 135 -18.08 15.81 16.15
N GLU A 136 -18.42 15.50 17.40
CA GLU A 136 -17.53 15.72 18.55
C GLU A 136 -16.27 14.85 18.50
N GLY A 137 -16.40 13.58 18.12
CA GLY A 137 -15.27 12.65 17.96
C GLY A 137 -14.31 13.07 16.83
N PHE A 138 -14.85 13.51 15.69
CA PHE A 138 -14.04 14.05 14.60
C PHE A 138 -13.22 15.28 15.02
N LEU A 139 -13.80 16.18 15.82
CA LEU A 139 -13.13 17.39 16.31
C LEU A 139 -12.05 17.10 17.36
N GLN A 140 -12.22 16.07 18.19
CA GLN A 140 -11.24 15.67 19.20
C GLN A 140 -10.01 14.98 18.58
N SER A 141 -10.22 14.11 17.59
CA SER A 141 -9.15 13.37 16.92
C SER A 141 -8.30 14.23 15.98
N ASN A 142 -8.73 15.45 15.69
CA ASN A 142 -8.07 16.39 14.77
C ASN A 142 -7.70 17.72 15.47
N ALA A 143 -7.48 17.71 16.79
CA ALA A 143 -7.20 18.91 17.57
C ALA A 143 -5.96 19.71 17.11
N THR A 144 -5.00 19.06 16.43
CA THR A 144 -3.79 19.68 15.87
C THR A 144 -4.02 20.41 14.53
N LEU A 145 -5.11 20.14 13.81
CA LEU A 145 -5.55 20.95 12.67
C LEU A 145 -6.04 22.35 13.09
N CYS A 146 -6.17 22.58 14.40
CA CYS A 146 -6.72 23.80 15.01
C CYS A 146 -5.67 24.62 15.76
N MET A 147 -4.37 24.34 15.58
CA MET A 147 -3.30 25.24 16.01
C MET A 147 -2.61 25.84 14.78
N ASP A 148 -2.75 27.17 14.66
CA ASP A 148 -1.99 28.07 13.78
C ASP A 148 -2.39 28.25 12.31
N ALA A 149 -3.63 27.94 11.90
CA ALA A 149 -4.17 28.41 10.62
C ALA A 149 -5.56 29.03 10.77
N GLU A 150 -5.75 30.25 10.26
CA GLU A 150 -7.07 30.89 10.18
C GLU A 150 -8.06 29.98 9.43
N PRO A 151 -9.24 29.66 9.99
CA PRO A 151 -10.14 28.69 9.37
C PRO A 151 -10.89 29.29 8.17
N VAL A 152 -10.85 28.62 7.02
CA VAL A 152 -11.72 28.91 5.87
C VAL A 152 -12.60 27.68 5.59
N GLY A 153 -13.81 27.64 6.17
CA GLY A 153 -14.82 26.60 5.91
C GLY A 153 -15.79 26.38 7.08
N LYS A 154 -17.10 26.37 6.82
CA LYS A 154 -18.19 26.43 7.83
C LYS A 154 -18.76 25.04 8.15
N LEU A 155 -18.89 24.75 9.45
CA LEU A 155 -19.95 23.92 10.04
C LEU A 155 -20.53 24.78 11.18
N SER A 156 -21.84 25.07 11.18
CA SER A 156 -22.43 25.93 12.22
C SER A 156 -23.79 25.40 12.64
N THR A 157 -23.95 25.17 13.96
CA THR A 157 -25.22 24.90 14.62
C THR A 157 -25.58 26.13 15.45
N GLY A 158 -26.83 26.62 15.34
CA GLY A 158 -27.31 27.79 16.07
C GLY A 158 -28.82 27.73 16.27
N LEU A 159 -29.29 28.11 17.46
CA LEU A 159 -30.63 27.84 17.98
C LEU A 159 -31.35 29.16 18.27
N PHE A 160 -32.34 29.56 17.46
CA PHE A 160 -33.20 30.73 17.75
C PHE A 160 -34.64 30.60 17.23
N SER A 161 -35.53 31.39 17.82
CA SER A 161 -36.97 31.17 18.04
C SER A 161 -37.89 31.98 17.10
N LEU A 162 -39.13 31.47 16.96
CA LEU A 162 -40.42 32.09 16.54
C LEU A 162 -40.88 31.97 15.07
N GLY A 163 -42.08 31.36 14.91
CA GLY A 163 -43.16 31.97 14.12
C GLY A 163 -43.82 31.18 12.96
N HIS A 164 -44.82 30.36 13.28
CA HIS A 164 -46.11 30.17 12.56
C HIS A 164 -46.24 29.56 11.12
N HIS A 165 -47.00 28.44 11.09
CA HIS A 165 -48.00 27.94 10.10
C HIS A 165 -47.65 27.01 8.88
N ASN A 166 -48.10 25.74 9.01
CA ASN A 166 -48.88 24.80 8.15
C ASN A 166 -48.40 24.15 6.81
N LEU A 167 -48.39 22.78 6.82
CA LEU A 167 -48.80 21.72 5.82
C LEU A 167 -48.04 21.63 4.44
N THR A 168 -47.70 20.52 3.75
CA THR A 168 -48.00 19.06 3.73
C THR A 168 -47.06 18.28 2.75
N SER A 169 -46.64 17.04 3.12
CA SER A 169 -46.46 15.78 2.33
C SER A 169 -45.34 15.47 1.28
N TYR A 170 -44.62 14.34 1.54
CA TYR A 170 -43.93 13.28 0.73
C TYR A 170 -42.64 13.53 -0.11
N GLU A 171 -41.53 12.84 0.21
CA GLU A 171 -40.93 11.64 -0.46
C GLU A 171 -39.45 11.39 -0.03
N THR A 172 -39.03 10.12 -0.07
CA THR A 172 -37.83 9.51 0.54
C THR A 172 -36.57 9.56 -0.34
N PHE A 173 -35.38 9.76 0.25
CA PHE A 173 -34.08 9.44 -0.39
C PHE A 173 -33.25 8.48 0.49
N THR A 174 -32.64 7.49 -0.17
CA THR A 174 -31.93 6.35 0.44
C THR A 174 -30.49 6.67 0.82
N SER A 175 -30.09 6.21 2.01
CA SER A 175 -28.81 6.19 2.75
C SER A 175 -27.44 6.11 2.02
N ARG A 176 -27.34 6.13 0.69
CA ARG A 176 -26.09 5.83 -0.04
C ARG A 176 -25.33 7.04 -0.58
N GLU A 177 -25.85 8.24 -0.44
CA GLU A 177 -25.29 9.45 -1.08
C GLU A 177 -24.58 10.41 -0.10
N LEU A 178 -24.49 10.06 1.19
CA LEU A 178 -23.87 10.92 2.22
C LEU A 178 -22.40 10.59 2.52
N GLU A 179 -21.86 9.50 1.97
CA GLU A 179 -20.44 9.13 2.14
C GLU A 179 -19.48 9.97 1.28
N ASP A 180 -19.98 10.59 0.21
CA ASP A 180 -19.13 11.26 -0.79
C ASP A 180 -18.75 12.72 -0.46
N PHE A 181 -19.24 13.31 0.64
CA PHE A 181 -19.18 14.77 0.85
C PHE A 181 -18.01 15.31 1.68
N THR A 182 -17.01 14.50 2.04
CA THR A 182 -15.85 15.00 2.81
C THR A 182 -14.54 14.92 2.02
N ILE A 183 -13.81 16.05 2.02
CA ILE A 183 -12.44 16.30 1.52
C ILE A 183 -12.37 16.93 0.12
N CYS A 184 -12.35 18.27 0.11
CA CYS A 184 -11.69 19.06 -0.92
C CYS A 184 -11.33 20.42 -0.30
N LEU A 185 -10.07 20.64 0.10
CA LEU A 185 -9.44 21.96 0.13
C LEU A 185 -7.91 21.79 0.04
N ILE A 186 -7.37 22.36 -1.03
CA ILE A 186 -6.01 22.25 -1.56
C ILE A 186 -5.12 23.30 -0.87
N GLN A 187 -3.88 22.95 -0.51
CA GLN A 187 -2.81 23.92 -0.33
C GLN A 187 -1.71 23.69 -1.39
N GLY A 188 -1.68 24.59 -2.37
CA GLY A 188 -0.51 24.87 -3.18
C GLY A 188 0.38 25.90 -2.47
N VAL A 189 1.67 25.61 -2.41
CA VAL A 189 2.73 26.36 -1.74
C VAL A 189 3.00 27.70 -2.43
N SER A 190 3.38 28.73 -1.65
CA SER A 190 4.37 29.71 -2.12
C SER A 190 5.30 30.14 -0.98
N ASP A 191 6.57 30.26 -1.35
CA ASP A 191 7.75 30.41 -0.50
C ASP A 191 7.75 31.62 0.44
N THR A 192 8.22 31.42 1.68
CA THR A 192 9.16 32.36 2.31
C THR A 192 10.15 31.63 3.22
N THR A 193 11.41 31.98 3.03
CA THR A 193 12.60 31.43 3.66
C THR A 193 12.69 31.89 5.11
N THR A 194 12.54 30.98 6.09
CA THR A 194 13.11 31.21 7.44
C THR A 194 13.56 29.89 8.06
N THR A 195 14.87 29.77 8.20
CA THR A 195 15.55 28.73 8.98
C THR A 195 15.09 28.76 10.44
N LEU A 196 14.46 27.71 10.94
CA LEU A 196 14.38 27.40 12.37
C LEU A 196 14.21 25.88 12.55
N SER A 197 15.36 25.21 12.63
CA SER A 197 15.53 23.95 13.35
C SER A 197 14.90 24.08 14.75
N ASN A 198 13.81 23.34 15.04
CA ASN A 198 13.41 22.91 16.41
C ASN A 198 12.04 22.20 16.52
N VAL A 199 11.38 21.78 15.43
CA VAL A 199 10.07 21.09 15.54
C VAL A 199 10.19 19.57 15.78
N ASP A 200 11.35 18.96 15.50
CA ASP A 200 11.58 17.50 15.61
C ASP A 200 11.84 16.97 17.03
N THR A 201 11.84 17.83 18.06
CA THR A 201 12.13 17.39 19.45
C THR A 201 10.89 17.26 20.33
N HIS A 202 9.77 17.91 20.02
CA HIS A 202 8.56 17.82 20.85
C HIS A 202 7.65 16.63 20.54
N HIS A 203 7.58 16.15 19.29
CA HIS A 203 6.89 14.88 19.00
C HIS A 203 7.63 13.66 19.57
N ARG A 204 8.97 13.70 19.56
CA ARG A 204 9.78 12.65 20.18
C ARG A 204 9.66 12.57 21.71
N GLU A 205 9.42 13.69 22.40
CA GLU A 205 9.27 13.68 23.87
C GLU A 205 7.89 13.25 24.36
N MET A 206 6.83 13.37 23.56
CA MET A 206 5.49 12.85 23.89
C MET A 206 5.31 11.37 23.53
N ASP A 207 5.90 10.90 22.42
CA ASP A 207 5.83 9.48 22.01
C ASP A 207 6.67 8.56 22.91
N LEU A 208 7.73 9.05 23.55
CA LEU A 208 8.51 8.26 24.52
C LEU A 208 7.73 7.98 25.82
N ARG A 209 6.59 8.64 26.07
CA ARG A 209 5.78 8.44 27.29
C ARG A 209 4.58 7.51 27.11
N THR A 210 4.16 7.24 25.87
CA THR A 210 2.97 6.41 25.57
C THR A 210 3.28 4.92 25.50
N GLU A 211 4.53 4.51 25.22
CA GLU A 211 4.92 3.10 25.11
C GLU A 211 4.85 2.31 26.44
N HIS A 212 4.69 2.96 27.60
CA HIS A 212 4.81 2.33 28.92
C HIS A 212 3.56 2.44 29.81
N ARG A 213 2.38 2.82 29.28
CA ARG A 213 1.15 2.79 30.09
C ARG A 213 0.72 1.33 30.33
N PRO A 214 0.52 0.89 31.59
CA PRO A 214 0.08 -0.47 31.89
C PRO A 214 -1.23 -0.81 31.19
N LYS A 215 -1.38 -2.06 30.72
CA LYS A 215 -2.62 -2.49 30.10
C LYS A 215 -3.64 -2.82 31.20
N ILE A 216 -4.86 -2.31 31.06
CA ILE A 216 -5.95 -2.60 32.01
C ILE A 216 -7.04 -3.31 31.24
N VAL A 217 -7.27 -4.57 31.61
CA VAL A 217 -8.16 -5.51 30.93
C VAL A 217 -9.42 -5.70 31.75
N GLY A 218 -10.58 -5.37 31.20
CA GLY A 218 -11.86 -5.68 31.82
C GLY A 218 -12.26 -7.12 31.53
N LEU A 219 -12.55 -7.90 32.58
CA LEU A 219 -13.14 -9.24 32.47
C LEU A 219 -14.65 -9.17 32.71
N TYR A 220 -15.43 -9.34 31.63
CA TYR A 220 -16.85 -9.07 31.54
C TYR A 220 -17.65 -10.35 31.20
N GLY A 221 -18.97 -10.27 31.33
CA GLY A 221 -19.90 -11.38 31.11
C GLY A 221 -21.03 -11.38 32.12
N LEU A 222 -22.12 -12.09 31.82
CA LEU A 222 -23.30 -12.11 32.68
C LEU A 222 -23.00 -12.68 34.10
N PRO A 223 -23.77 -12.30 35.14
CA PRO A 223 -23.62 -12.94 36.44
C PRO A 223 -23.96 -14.43 36.35
N GLY A 224 -23.00 -15.29 36.75
CA GLY A 224 -23.04 -16.74 36.49
C GLY A 224 -22.10 -17.20 35.37
N SER A 225 -21.34 -16.31 34.73
CA SER A 225 -20.32 -16.69 33.72
C SER A 225 -18.99 -17.18 34.33
N GLY A 226 -18.81 -17.07 35.65
CA GLY A 226 -17.60 -17.55 36.34
C GLY A 226 -16.45 -16.54 36.48
N LYS A 227 -16.67 -15.25 36.21
CA LYS A 227 -15.65 -14.17 36.34
C LYS A 227 -14.78 -14.25 37.60
N SER A 228 -15.37 -14.23 38.80
CA SER A 228 -14.61 -14.25 40.07
C SER A 228 -13.86 -15.57 40.32
N THR A 229 -14.32 -16.68 39.73
CA THR A 229 -13.57 -17.95 39.77
C THR A 229 -12.37 -17.86 38.86
N LEU A 230 -12.56 -17.39 37.63
CA LEU A 230 -11.50 -17.24 36.64
C LEU A 230 -10.42 -16.26 37.10
N LEU A 231 -10.81 -15.11 37.67
CA LEU A 231 -9.90 -14.11 38.19
C LEU A 231 -8.95 -14.69 39.26
N ARG A 232 -9.47 -15.51 40.18
CA ARG A 232 -8.65 -16.20 41.19
C ARG A 232 -7.72 -17.23 40.58
N LEU A 233 -8.23 -18.05 39.65
CA LEU A 233 -7.41 -19.04 38.96
C LEU A 233 -6.25 -18.39 38.20
N LEU A 234 -6.49 -17.25 37.54
CA LEU A 234 -5.44 -16.50 36.83
C LEU A 234 -4.42 -15.90 37.80
N ALA A 235 -4.86 -15.38 38.95
CA ALA A 235 -3.98 -14.82 39.97
C ALA A 235 -3.03 -15.86 40.60
N ASP A 236 -3.46 -17.13 40.66
CA ASP A 236 -2.66 -18.24 41.18
C ASP A 236 -1.66 -18.81 40.14
N MET A 237 -1.75 -18.39 38.86
CA MET A 237 -0.85 -18.87 37.81
C MET A 237 0.52 -18.16 37.85
N PRO A 238 1.64 -18.90 37.85
CA PRO A 238 2.99 -18.29 37.89
C PRO A 238 3.28 -17.35 36.71
N GLU A 239 2.70 -17.64 35.55
CA GLU A 239 2.86 -16.87 34.31
C GLU A 239 2.34 -15.42 34.43
N HIS A 240 1.45 -15.14 35.38
CA HIS A 240 0.80 -13.84 35.55
C HIS A 240 1.19 -13.12 36.85
N HIS A 241 2.34 -13.44 37.45
CA HIS A 241 2.80 -12.79 38.70
C HIS A 241 3.06 -11.27 38.57
N GLU A 242 3.29 -10.79 37.35
CA GLU A 242 3.43 -9.37 37.01
C GLU A 242 2.10 -8.68 36.73
N TRP A 243 0.97 -9.41 36.74
CA TRP A 243 -0.36 -8.85 36.60
C TRP A 243 -1.02 -8.59 37.97
N LEU A 244 -1.80 -7.51 38.05
CA LEU A 244 -2.65 -7.19 39.18
C LEU A 244 -4.07 -7.67 38.93
N PHE A 245 -4.69 -8.31 39.93
CA PHE A 245 -6.04 -8.87 39.79
C PHE A 245 -7.00 -8.19 40.76
N PHE A 246 -8.03 -7.54 40.22
CA PHE A 246 -8.99 -6.77 41.00
C PHE A 246 -10.41 -7.29 40.80
N GLU A 247 -11.09 -7.55 41.93
CA GLU A 247 -12.53 -7.77 41.93
C GLU A 247 -13.23 -6.41 42.07
N GLY A 248 -13.92 -5.96 41.02
CA GLY A 248 -14.46 -4.60 40.94
C GLY A 248 -15.38 -4.25 42.12
N SER A 249 -16.20 -5.19 42.59
CA SER A 249 -17.06 -4.98 43.76
C SER A 249 -16.28 -4.72 45.05
N LYS A 250 -15.11 -5.36 45.25
CA LYS A 250 -14.26 -5.11 46.42
C LYS A 250 -13.64 -3.71 46.36
N LYS A 251 -13.14 -3.30 45.19
CA LYS A 251 -12.60 -1.95 44.99
C LYS A 251 -13.67 -0.86 45.16
N ILE A 252 -14.90 -1.11 44.72
CA ILE A 252 -16.03 -0.19 44.98
C ILE A 252 -16.31 -0.07 46.48
N ALA A 253 -16.30 -1.19 47.22
CA ALA A 253 -16.55 -1.19 48.66
C ALA A 253 -15.46 -0.42 49.45
N GLU A 254 -14.21 -0.46 49.00
CA GLU A 254 -13.10 0.32 49.59
C GLU A 254 -13.30 1.84 49.44
N HIS A 255 -13.89 2.28 48.32
CA HIS A 255 -14.07 3.70 47.98
C HIS A 255 -15.47 4.25 48.25
N CYS A 256 -16.37 3.43 48.82
CA CYS A 256 -17.70 3.81 49.25
C CYS A 256 -17.80 3.80 50.78
N PRO A 257 -18.01 4.96 51.45
CA PRO A 257 -18.22 5.00 52.89
C PRO A 257 -19.37 4.07 53.32
N GLY A 258 -19.07 3.12 54.21
CA GLY A 258 -20.04 2.10 54.65
C GLY A 258 -20.13 0.85 53.76
N GLY A 259 -19.20 0.66 52.82
CA GLY A 259 -19.03 -0.57 52.04
C GLY A 259 -20.13 -0.83 51.02
N LEU A 260 -20.21 -2.08 50.53
CA LEU A 260 -21.11 -2.47 49.43
C LEU A 260 -22.61 -2.27 49.76
N SER A 261 -23.00 -2.54 51.01
CA SER A 261 -24.39 -2.35 51.46
C SER A 261 -24.81 -0.88 51.48
N SER A 262 -23.86 0.05 51.68
CA SER A 262 -24.14 1.48 51.57
C SER A 262 -24.17 1.92 50.11
N PHE A 263 -23.31 1.33 49.27
CA PHE A 263 -23.29 1.56 47.82
C PHE A 263 -24.63 1.22 47.14
N GLU A 264 -25.25 0.10 47.51
CA GLU A 264 -26.54 -0.35 46.94
C GLU A 264 -27.67 0.66 47.15
N ASN A 265 -27.60 1.43 48.26
CA ASN A 265 -28.59 2.42 48.65
C ASN A 265 -28.30 3.84 48.14
N LEU A 266 -27.19 4.05 47.40
CA LEU A 266 -26.87 5.35 46.81
C LEU A 266 -27.75 5.67 45.59
N SER A 267 -27.89 6.97 45.31
CA SER A 267 -28.46 7.44 44.05
C SER A 267 -27.62 6.99 42.85
N VAL A 268 -28.19 7.00 41.65
CA VAL A 268 -27.47 6.65 40.41
C VAL A 268 -26.16 7.45 40.26
N ALA A 269 -26.20 8.77 40.50
CA ALA A 269 -25.02 9.62 40.47
C ALA A 269 -23.99 9.28 41.56
N GLY A 270 -24.45 8.89 42.76
CA GLY A 270 -23.58 8.44 43.84
C GLY A 270 -22.89 7.10 43.51
N LYS A 271 -23.63 6.15 42.93
CA LYS A 271 -23.08 4.88 42.44
C LYS A 271 -22.05 5.10 41.35
N ALA A 272 -22.33 5.97 40.38
CA ALA A 272 -21.37 6.36 39.34
C ALA A 272 -20.08 6.93 39.95
N THR A 273 -20.18 7.88 40.88
CA THR A 273 -19.01 8.49 41.55
C THR A 273 -18.13 7.45 42.25
N CYS A 274 -18.73 6.46 42.92
CA CYS A 274 -17.98 5.38 43.57
C CYS A 274 -17.33 4.42 42.56
N ARG A 275 -18.01 4.10 41.44
CA ARG A 275 -17.45 3.29 40.34
C ARG A 275 -16.24 3.98 39.71
N GLU A 276 -16.36 5.27 39.40
CA GLU A 276 -15.29 6.09 38.83
C GLU A 276 -14.05 6.14 39.73
N LYS A 277 -14.23 6.37 41.03
CA LYS A 277 -13.12 6.38 42.01
C LYS A 277 -12.43 5.02 42.11
N ALA A 278 -13.19 3.92 42.05
CA ALA A 278 -12.64 2.57 42.10
C ALA A 278 -11.75 2.29 40.89
N ILE A 279 -12.21 2.62 39.68
CA ILE A 279 -11.44 2.44 38.44
C ILE A 279 -10.21 3.35 38.39
N GLN A 280 -10.35 4.62 38.78
CA GLN A 280 -9.20 5.54 38.92
C GLN A 280 -8.16 5.02 39.93
N SER A 281 -8.61 4.38 41.00
CA SER A 281 -7.70 3.79 41.98
C SER A 281 -6.94 2.59 41.40
N ILE A 282 -7.58 1.76 40.58
CA ILE A 282 -6.94 0.64 39.90
C ILE A 282 -5.90 1.17 38.91
N GLU A 283 -6.27 2.15 38.09
CA GLU A 283 -5.36 2.79 37.14
C GLU A 283 -4.12 3.34 37.84
N ARG A 284 -4.31 4.09 38.93
CA ARG A 284 -3.21 4.65 39.72
C ARG A 284 -2.30 3.54 40.26
N GLU A 285 -2.89 2.49 40.85
CA GLU A 285 -2.14 1.37 41.41
C GLU A 285 -1.34 0.60 40.34
N SER A 286 -1.91 0.44 39.14
CA SER A 286 -1.22 -0.13 37.97
C SER A 286 -0.03 0.71 37.53
N ILE A 287 -0.20 2.03 37.43
CA ILE A 287 0.87 2.95 37.03
C ILE A 287 1.99 2.98 38.08
N GLU A 288 1.64 3.10 39.37
CA GLU A 288 2.60 3.14 40.47
C GLU A 288 3.45 1.87 40.56
N LYS A 289 2.85 0.71 40.28
CA LYS A 289 3.56 -0.58 40.28
C LYS A 289 4.21 -0.93 38.95
N GLY A 290 3.93 -0.19 37.88
CA GLY A 290 4.36 -0.51 36.52
C GLY A 290 3.81 -1.83 36.01
N ARG A 291 2.61 -2.23 36.46
CA ARG A 291 2.03 -3.56 36.22
C ARG A 291 0.65 -3.48 35.58
N SER A 292 0.44 -4.30 34.56
CA SER A 292 -0.86 -4.46 33.91
C SER A 292 -1.87 -5.09 34.87
N ALA A 293 -3.17 -4.86 34.64
CA ALA A 293 -4.23 -5.30 35.54
C ALA A 293 -5.39 -5.98 34.83
N VAL A 294 -6.03 -6.93 35.51
CA VAL A 294 -7.30 -7.56 35.12
C VAL A 294 -8.36 -7.21 36.15
N VAL A 295 -9.48 -6.65 35.69
CA VAL A 295 -10.58 -6.19 36.55
C VAL A 295 -11.85 -6.95 36.22
N ALA A 296 -12.37 -7.73 37.17
CA ALA A 296 -13.69 -8.34 37.02
C ALA A 296 -14.79 -7.29 37.24
N GLY A 297 -15.57 -7.02 36.20
CA GLY A 297 -16.59 -5.97 36.17
C GLY A 297 -17.94 -6.44 35.63
N HIS A 298 -18.88 -5.49 35.55
CA HIS A 298 -20.19 -5.64 34.95
C HIS A 298 -20.41 -4.46 34.01
N PHE A 299 -20.92 -4.69 32.80
CA PHE A 299 -21.27 -3.61 31.86
C PHE A 299 -22.67 -3.06 32.12
N MET A 300 -23.60 -3.97 32.41
CA MET A 300 -24.99 -3.63 32.69
C MET A 300 -25.58 -4.54 33.76
N PHE A 301 -26.62 -4.05 34.42
CA PHE A 301 -27.50 -4.85 35.27
C PHE A 301 -28.91 -4.87 34.67
N TRP A 302 -29.62 -5.96 34.93
CA TRP A 302 -30.99 -6.14 34.49
C TRP A 302 -31.87 -6.29 35.73
N ASN A 303 -32.82 -5.37 35.94
CA ASN A 303 -33.67 -5.39 37.13
C ASN A 303 -34.69 -6.54 37.05
N HIS A 304 -34.98 -7.21 38.16
CA HIS A 304 -35.87 -8.38 38.22
C HIS A 304 -37.35 -8.00 38.04
N GLU A 305 -37.73 -6.76 38.33
CA GLU A 305 -39.14 -6.33 38.48
C GLU A 305 -39.79 -5.77 37.21
N SER A 306 -39.01 -5.33 36.21
CA SER A 306 -39.54 -4.86 34.92
C SER A 306 -38.72 -5.37 33.72
N GLU A 307 -39.37 -5.63 32.59
CA GLU A 307 -38.70 -6.06 31.35
C GLU A 307 -37.94 -4.91 30.65
N CYS A 308 -38.22 -3.66 31.01
CA CYS A 308 -37.68 -2.45 30.36
C CYS A 308 -36.51 -1.80 31.12
N ASP A 309 -36.24 -2.18 32.38
CA ASP A 309 -35.18 -1.57 33.18
C ASP A 309 -33.82 -2.26 32.98
N ARG A 310 -33.12 -1.82 31.94
CA ARG A 310 -31.68 -2.07 31.74
C ARG A 310 -30.90 -0.90 32.32
N GLU A 311 -30.05 -1.17 33.32
CA GLU A 311 -29.12 -0.16 33.85
C GLU A 311 -27.73 -0.40 33.24
N GLU A 312 -27.33 0.41 32.26
CA GLU A 312 -25.94 0.47 31.80
C GLU A 312 -25.09 1.13 32.92
N VAL A 313 -24.03 0.45 33.36
CA VAL A 313 -23.19 0.91 34.47
C VAL A 313 -21.81 1.37 34.04
N TRP A 314 -21.57 1.41 32.73
CA TRP A 314 -20.39 1.93 32.09
C TRP A 314 -20.26 3.44 32.31
N THR A 315 -19.05 3.90 32.62
CA THR A 315 -18.73 5.31 32.87
C THR A 315 -17.70 5.84 31.85
N SER A 316 -17.61 7.16 31.73
CA SER A 316 -16.55 7.80 30.92
C SER A 316 -15.14 7.48 31.42
N ILE A 317 -15.01 7.13 32.70
CA ILE A 317 -13.74 6.70 33.29
C ILE A 317 -13.39 5.27 32.85
N ASP A 318 -14.36 4.37 32.73
CA ASP A 318 -14.13 3.04 32.18
C ASP A 318 -13.54 3.15 30.76
N ALA A 319 -14.16 3.99 29.92
CA ALA A 319 -13.76 4.22 28.54
C ALA A 319 -12.30 4.67 28.37
N ARG A 320 -11.80 5.55 29.25
CA ARG A 320 -10.41 6.05 29.16
C ARG A 320 -9.37 5.14 29.83
N THR A 321 -9.82 4.25 30.72
CA THR A 321 -8.94 3.43 31.57
C THR A 321 -8.73 2.05 30.97
N PHE A 322 -9.78 1.39 30.45
CA PHE A 322 -9.63 0.08 29.84
C PHE A 322 -8.93 0.16 28.49
N THR A 323 -7.96 -0.72 28.28
CA THR A 323 -7.31 -0.90 26.97
C THR A 323 -7.87 -2.11 26.23
N HIS A 324 -8.38 -3.10 26.96
CA HIS A 324 -9.00 -4.30 26.42
C HIS A 324 -10.20 -4.71 27.26
N ILE A 325 -11.19 -5.36 26.62
CA ILE A 325 -12.28 -6.07 27.28
C ILE A 325 -12.27 -7.53 26.80
N ILE A 326 -12.31 -8.45 27.75
CA ILE A 326 -12.55 -9.88 27.51
C ILE A 326 -13.95 -10.18 28.01
N TYR A 327 -14.85 -10.53 27.09
CA TYR A 327 -16.21 -10.94 27.41
C TYR A 327 -16.32 -12.46 27.43
N LEU A 328 -16.72 -13.03 28.57
CA LEU A 328 -16.97 -14.45 28.72
C LEU A 328 -18.36 -14.80 28.16
N ASP A 329 -18.41 -15.22 26.89
CA ASP A 329 -19.63 -15.59 26.18
C ASP A 329 -20.07 -17.01 26.57
N THR A 330 -20.44 -17.17 27.84
CA THR A 330 -20.88 -18.46 28.40
C THR A 330 -22.28 -18.81 27.86
N PRO A 331 -22.53 -20.07 27.43
CA PRO A 331 -23.86 -20.52 27.04
C PRO A 331 -24.90 -20.24 28.14
N VAL A 332 -26.09 -19.77 27.76
CA VAL A 332 -27.13 -19.40 28.74
C VAL A 332 -27.54 -20.56 29.62
N ALA A 333 -27.59 -21.78 29.09
CA ALA A 333 -27.87 -22.99 29.86
C ALA A 333 -26.87 -23.21 31.01
N ASP A 334 -25.59 -22.90 30.79
CA ASP A 334 -24.56 -23.00 31.83
C ASP A 334 -24.66 -21.86 32.85
N ILE A 335 -25.05 -20.66 32.42
CA ILE A 335 -25.32 -19.53 33.31
C ILE A 335 -26.51 -19.85 34.21
N GLU A 336 -27.61 -20.36 33.64
CA GLU A 336 -28.82 -20.74 34.37
C GLU A 336 -28.52 -21.82 35.41
N ARG A 337 -27.83 -22.90 35.02
CA ARG A 337 -27.41 -23.97 35.94
C ARG A 337 -26.56 -23.43 37.08
N GLN A 338 -25.60 -22.56 36.80
CA GLN A 338 -24.74 -22.00 37.84
C GLN A 338 -25.49 -21.10 38.82
N ARG A 339 -26.44 -20.30 38.32
CA ARG A 339 -27.24 -19.43 39.19
C ARG A 339 -28.16 -20.23 40.10
N SER A 340 -28.68 -21.37 39.65
CA SER A 340 -29.52 -22.24 40.47
C SER A 340 -28.71 -23.06 41.50
N GLU A 341 -27.47 -23.43 41.18
CA GLU A 341 -26.56 -24.17 42.06
C GLU A 341 -25.80 -23.28 43.07
N ASP A 342 -25.67 -21.97 42.80
CA ASP A 342 -24.95 -21.01 43.66
C ASP A 342 -25.75 -20.63 44.91
N THR A 343 -25.72 -21.52 45.91
CA THR A 343 -26.35 -21.31 47.23
C THR A 343 -25.73 -20.18 48.06
N GLN A 344 -24.56 -19.65 47.67
CA GLN A 344 -23.90 -18.53 48.37
C GLN A 344 -24.38 -17.16 47.88
N ARG A 345 -25.07 -17.09 46.74
CA ARG A 345 -25.59 -15.85 46.12
C ARG A 345 -27.07 -15.99 45.79
N SER A 346 -27.88 -16.19 46.83
CA SER A 346 -29.34 -16.32 46.71
C SER A 346 -30.03 -15.04 46.20
N ASP A 347 -29.35 -13.90 46.26
CA ASP A 347 -29.75 -12.59 45.73
C ASP A 347 -29.92 -12.58 44.20
N ARG A 348 -29.31 -13.53 43.49
CA ARG A 348 -29.34 -13.55 42.01
C ARG A 348 -30.66 -14.08 41.44
N GLY A 349 -31.45 -14.84 42.20
CA GLY A 349 -32.72 -15.41 41.75
C GLY A 349 -32.63 -16.32 40.50
N THR A 350 -33.74 -16.99 40.17
CA THR A 350 -33.92 -17.73 38.92
C THR A 350 -34.40 -16.78 37.82
N MET A 351 -33.83 -16.88 36.62
CA MET A 351 -34.18 -16.05 35.47
C MET A 351 -34.42 -16.94 34.25
N PRO A 352 -35.49 -16.73 33.46
CA PRO A 352 -35.75 -17.54 32.27
C PRO A 352 -34.60 -17.45 31.24
N ALA A 353 -34.28 -18.56 30.59
CA ALA A 353 -33.24 -18.62 29.56
C ALA A 353 -33.42 -17.57 28.45
N ALA A 354 -34.65 -17.34 27.97
CA ALA A 354 -34.92 -16.33 26.95
C ALA A 354 -34.52 -14.90 27.38
N ARG A 355 -34.66 -14.59 28.67
CA ARG A 355 -34.28 -13.28 29.24
C ARG A 355 -32.77 -13.16 29.38
N LEU A 356 -32.09 -14.25 29.76
CA LEU A 356 -30.63 -14.30 29.78
C LEU A 356 -30.04 -14.15 28.36
N GLU A 357 -30.68 -14.73 27.34
CA GLU A 357 -30.25 -14.51 25.94
C GLU A 357 -30.45 -13.06 25.50
N ALA A 358 -31.60 -12.46 25.80
CA ALA A 358 -31.86 -11.05 25.50
C ALA A 358 -30.86 -10.11 26.21
N TRP A 359 -30.51 -10.42 27.47
CA TRP A 359 -29.47 -9.70 28.20
C TRP A 359 -28.10 -9.88 27.54
N LYS A 360 -27.70 -11.12 27.25
CA LYS A 360 -26.41 -11.42 26.62
C LYS A 360 -26.25 -10.70 25.29
N ALA A 361 -27.28 -10.72 24.45
CA ALA A 361 -27.29 -10.05 23.15
C ALA A 361 -27.16 -8.53 23.29
N ALA A 362 -27.94 -7.91 24.19
CA ALA A 362 -27.90 -6.48 24.44
C ALA A 362 -26.54 -6.02 24.99
N GLU A 363 -25.96 -6.77 25.93
CA GLU A 363 -24.64 -6.46 26.52
C GLU A 363 -23.54 -6.52 25.47
N LYS A 364 -23.53 -7.58 24.63
CA LYS A 364 -22.57 -7.71 23.53
C LYS A 364 -22.68 -6.57 22.53
N GLN A 365 -23.89 -6.26 22.06
CA GLN A 365 -24.11 -5.20 21.07
C GLN A 365 -23.58 -3.85 21.57
N ARG A 366 -23.93 -3.46 22.80
CA ARG A 366 -23.46 -2.20 23.39
C ARG A 366 -21.96 -2.20 23.65
N LEU A 367 -21.39 -3.31 24.10
CA LEU A 367 -19.93 -3.44 24.25
C LEU A 367 -19.20 -3.27 22.93
N HIS A 368 -19.71 -3.82 21.81
CA HIS A 368 -19.11 -3.60 20.49
C HIS A 368 -19.05 -2.12 20.14
N THR A 369 -20.18 -1.41 20.25
CA THR A 369 -20.27 0.02 19.97
C THR A 369 -19.30 0.82 20.84
N VAL A 370 -19.38 0.67 22.15
CA VAL A 370 -18.59 1.46 23.11
C VAL A 370 -17.10 1.15 23.01
N CYS A 371 -16.73 -0.12 22.78
CA CYS A 371 -15.33 -0.48 22.61
C CYS A 371 -14.75 0.13 21.33
N TYR A 372 -15.49 0.14 20.21
CA TYR A 372 -15.00 0.74 18.97
C TYR A 372 -14.96 2.27 19.05
N GLU A 373 -15.96 2.91 19.65
CA GLU A 373 -15.96 4.37 19.85
C GLU A 373 -14.78 4.88 20.69
N HIS A 374 -14.23 4.03 21.55
CA HIS A 374 -13.15 4.37 22.48
C HIS A 374 -11.84 3.62 22.22
N GLU A 375 -11.68 2.98 21.07
CA GLU A 375 -10.46 2.25 20.68
C GLU A 375 -10.01 1.22 21.73
N ILE A 376 -10.98 0.47 22.28
CA ILE A 376 -10.76 -0.61 23.24
C ILE A 376 -10.83 -1.95 22.50
N LEU A 377 -9.80 -2.79 22.64
CA LEU A 377 -9.80 -4.11 22.00
C LEU A 377 -10.77 -5.06 22.71
N LEU A 378 -11.78 -5.53 22.00
CA LEU A 378 -12.80 -6.46 22.49
C LEU A 378 -12.52 -7.89 22.02
N SER A 379 -12.46 -8.83 22.96
CA SER A 379 -12.37 -10.26 22.69
C SER A 379 -13.56 -11.00 23.28
N LEU A 380 -14.31 -11.69 22.43
CA LEU A 380 -15.39 -12.58 22.83
C LEU A 380 -14.83 -14.00 22.99
N VAL A 381 -14.98 -14.58 24.17
CA VAL A 381 -14.49 -15.92 24.48
C VAL A 381 -15.67 -16.89 24.57
N GLU A 382 -15.98 -17.53 23.44
CA GLU A 382 -17.00 -18.56 23.32
C GLU A 382 -16.35 -19.95 23.49
N THR A 383 -16.25 -20.43 24.73
CA THR A 383 -15.71 -21.76 25.01
C THR A 383 -16.31 -22.33 26.29
N THR A 384 -16.02 -23.60 26.58
CA THR A 384 -16.47 -24.23 27.82
C THR A 384 -15.74 -23.64 29.02
N ARG A 385 -16.38 -23.65 30.19
CA ARG A 385 -15.79 -23.02 31.38
C ARG A 385 -14.43 -23.60 31.78
N SER A 386 -14.18 -24.88 31.50
CA SER A 386 -12.91 -25.55 31.80
C SER A 386 -11.75 -25.03 30.95
N SER A 387 -12.01 -24.49 29.76
CA SER A 387 -10.99 -23.91 28.87
C SER A 387 -10.79 -22.41 29.07
N PHE A 388 -11.67 -21.70 29.79
CA PHE A 388 -11.50 -20.25 30.07
C PHE A 388 -10.12 -19.88 30.64
N PRO A 389 -9.56 -20.58 31.65
CA PRO A 389 -8.26 -20.21 32.20
C PRO A 389 -7.14 -20.25 31.14
N ALA A 390 -7.11 -21.30 30.31
CA ALA A 390 -6.09 -21.43 29.27
C ALA A 390 -6.26 -20.39 28.16
N THR A 391 -7.50 -20.17 27.69
CA THR A 391 -7.79 -19.20 26.62
C THR A 391 -7.52 -17.77 27.06
N VAL A 392 -8.00 -17.38 28.24
CA VAL A 392 -7.78 -16.02 28.76
C VAL A 392 -6.32 -15.80 29.13
N SER A 393 -5.63 -16.79 29.70
CA SER A 393 -4.17 -16.72 29.92
C SER A 393 -3.41 -16.44 28.61
N LYS A 394 -3.78 -17.11 27.51
CA LYS A 394 -3.19 -16.89 26.19
C LYS A 394 -3.46 -15.47 25.67
N LEU A 395 -4.68 -14.95 25.86
CA LEU A 395 -5.02 -13.58 25.48
C LEU A 395 -4.22 -12.55 26.29
N LEU A 396 -4.10 -12.72 27.61
CA LEU A 396 -3.35 -11.79 28.46
C LEU A 396 -1.87 -11.71 28.06
N ARG A 397 -1.21 -12.85 27.83
CA ARG A 397 0.18 -12.86 27.32
C ARG A 397 0.31 -12.12 26.00
N ASN A 398 -0.64 -12.36 25.08
CA ASN A 398 -0.63 -11.67 23.81
C ASN A 398 -0.87 -10.15 23.95
N PHE A 399 -1.73 -9.71 24.85
CA PHE A 399 -1.98 -8.28 25.10
C PHE A 399 -0.78 -7.58 25.76
N GLU A 400 0.01 -8.33 26.53
CA GLU A 400 1.23 -7.84 27.16
C GLU A 400 2.36 -7.62 26.15
N GLU A 401 2.60 -8.63 25.31
CA GLU A 401 3.78 -8.66 24.43
C GLU A 401 3.56 -7.93 23.11
N HIS A 402 2.34 -7.99 22.55
CA HIS A 402 2.14 -7.74 21.13
C HIS A 402 1.58 -6.33 20.89
N ASN A 403 2.47 -5.44 20.45
CA ASN A 403 2.23 -4.07 20.01
C ASN A 403 2.79 -3.86 18.58
N GLU A 404 2.72 -2.62 18.06
CA GLU A 404 3.24 -2.28 16.73
C GLU A 404 4.73 -2.58 16.56
N ALA A 405 5.57 -2.22 17.53
CA ALA A 405 7.01 -2.43 17.47
C ALA A 405 7.39 -3.92 17.46
N TYR A 406 6.73 -4.72 18.32
CA TYR A 406 6.87 -6.17 18.30
C TYR A 406 6.39 -6.74 16.97
N ASN A 407 5.22 -6.30 16.48
CA ASN A 407 4.65 -6.76 15.23
C ASN A 407 5.62 -6.57 14.07
N HIS A 408 6.14 -5.36 13.92
CA HIS A 408 7.12 -5.01 12.91
C HIS A 408 8.37 -5.89 13.02
N THR A 409 8.91 -6.06 14.23
CA THR A 409 10.10 -6.90 14.46
C THR A 409 9.86 -8.34 14.07
N SER A 410 8.72 -8.91 14.49
CA SER A 410 8.33 -10.30 14.17
C SER A 410 8.11 -10.48 12.67
N LEU A 411 7.43 -9.54 12.03
CA LEU A 411 7.19 -9.57 10.58
C LEU A 411 8.48 -9.48 9.78
N MET A 412 9.40 -8.57 10.13
CA MET A 412 10.70 -8.46 9.46
C MET A 412 11.56 -9.70 9.67
N LYS A 413 11.46 -10.34 10.83
CA LYS A 413 12.12 -11.63 11.08
C LYS A 413 11.55 -12.75 10.21
N THR A 414 10.22 -12.84 10.11
CA THR A 414 9.55 -13.81 9.21
C THR A 414 9.95 -13.58 7.75
N LEU A 415 9.99 -12.33 7.29
CA LEU A 415 10.48 -12.00 5.95
C LEU A 415 11.93 -12.46 5.75
N ASP A 416 12.82 -12.17 6.71
CA ASP A 416 14.22 -12.57 6.63
C ASP A 416 14.39 -14.10 6.54
N GLU A 417 13.59 -14.87 7.30
CA GLU A 417 13.55 -16.33 7.24
C GLU A 417 13.07 -16.82 5.87
N LEU A 418 11.99 -16.26 5.34
CA LEU A 418 11.44 -16.62 4.03
C LEU A 418 12.44 -16.35 2.90
N ILE A 419 13.17 -15.24 2.95
CA ILE A 419 14.22 -14.92 1.96
C ILE A 419 15.29 -16.01 1.94
N VAL A 420 15.76 -16.44 3.12
CA VAL A 420 16.79 -17.47 3.22
C VAL A 420 16.26 -18.83 2.74
N THR A 421 15.01 -19.16 3.04
CA THR A 421 14.42 -20.46 2.69
C THR A 421 14.01 -20.56 1.22
N HIS A 422 13.47 -19.50 0.63
CA HIS A 422 12.82 -19.56 -0.69
C HIS A 422 13.54 -18.76 -1.79
N TYR A 423 14.35 -17.76 -1.45
CA TYR A 423 14.80 -16.74 -2.41
C TYR A 423 16.31 -16.44 -2.34
N ASP A 424 17.12 -17.43 -1.92
CA ASP A 424 18.58 -17.31 -1.82
C ASP A 424 19.27 -16.89 -3.14
N LYS A 425 18.65 -17.24 -4.27
CA LYS A 425 19.13 -16.95 -5.63
C LYS A 425 18.32 -15.88 -6.36
N ALA A 426 17.25 -15.37 -5.76
CA ALA A 426 16.43 -14.36 -6.41
C ALA A 426 17.17 -13.01 -6.48
N GLU A 427 16.91 -12.26 -7.54
CA GLU A 427 17.39 -10.88 -7.70
C GLU A 427 16.22 -9.90 -7.83
N THR A 428 15.09 -10.41 -8.35
CA THR A 428 13.83 -9.68 -8.44
C THR A 428 12.77 -10.40 -7.60
N LEU A 429 12.02 -9.63 -6.83
CA LEU A 429 10.91 -10.12 -6.00
C LEU A 429 9.63 -9.37 -6.34
N LEU A 430 8.56 -10.11 -6.57
CA LEU A 430 7.23 -9.59 -6.81
C LEU A 430 6.42 -9.76 -5.52
N LEU A 431 5.99 -8.64 -4.95
CA LEU A 431 4.99 -8.62 -3.89
C LEU A 431 3.63 -8.40 -4.52
N VAL A 432 2.72 -9.34 -4.30
CA VAL A 432 1.39 -9.32 -4.90
C VAL A 432 0.37 -9.30 -3.78
N ASP A 433 -0.46 -8.26 -3.74
CA ASP A 433 -1.64 -8.29 -2.87
C ASP A 433 -2.61 -9.39 -3.32
N ALA A 434 -3.45 -9.85 -2.39
CA ALA A 434 -4.27 -11.02 -2.62
C ALA A 434 -5.71 -10.66 -3.00
N ASP A 435 -6.49 -10.12 -2.06
CA ASP A 435 -7.90 -9.80 -2.26
C ASP A 435 -8.06 -8.74 -3.34
N LYS A 436 -9.01 -8.91 -4.27
CA LYS A 436 -9.25 -8.00 -5.42
C LYS A 436 -8.06 -7.75 -6.38
N THR A 437 -6.88 -8.29 -6.08
CA THR A 437 -5.66 -8.24 -6.91
C THR A 437 -5.40 -9.57 -7.62
N LEU A 438 -5.27 -10.69 -6.89
CA LEU A 438 -5.09 -12.04 -7.47
C LEU A 438 -6.40 -12.63 -7.99
N ALA A 439 -7.52 -12.23 -7.39
CA ALA A 439 -8.88 -12.65 -7.75
C ALA A 439 -9.82 -11.45 -7.53
N PRO A 440 -10.98 -11.37 -8.21
CA PRO A 440 -11.88 -10.22 -8.07
C PRO A 440 -12.65 -10.19 -6.74
N LEU A 441 -12.50 -11.22 -5.92
CA LEU A 441 -13.27 -11.43 -4.69
C LEU A 441 -12.48 -10.99 -3.45
N ASP A 442 -13.22 -10.58 -2.43
CA ASP A 442 -12.70 -10.22 -1.10
C ASP A 442 -12.90 -11.39 -0.13
N SER A 443 -11.80 -11.98 0.34
CA SER A 443 -11.83 -13.14 1.24
C SER A 443 -12.47 -12.84 2.60
N GLY A 444 -12.29 -11.63 3.14
CA GLY A 444 -12.83 -11.22 4.43
C GLY A 444 -14.35 -11.08 4.37
N HIS A 445 -14.85 -10.39 3.35
CA HIS A 445 -16.29 -10.25 3.12
C HIS A 445 -16.95 -11.62 2.87
N LEU A 446 -16.34 -12.49 2.05
CA LEU A 446 -16.87 -13.85 1.81
C LEU A 446 -16.86 -14.74 3.06
N PHE A 447 -15.94 -14.50 4.00
CA PHE A 447 -15.83 -15.27 5.23
C PHE A 447 -16.99 -14.99 6.20
N TRP A 448 -17.45 -13.73 6.27
CA TRP A 448 -18.51 -13.31 7.17
C TRP A 448 -19.90 -13.28 6.53
N ASN A 449 -20.01 -12.87 5.28
CA ASN A 449 -21.30 -12.71 4.60
C ASN A 449 -21.83 -14.06 4.07
N ARG A 450 -22.70 -14.71 4.86
CA ARG A 450 -23.29 -16.03 4.52
C ARG A 450 -24.75 -15.95 4.03
N SER A 451 -25.45 -14.85 4.27
CA SER A 451 -26.84 -14.62 3.89
C SER A 451 -27.14 -13.11 3.75
N ARG A 452 -28.21 -12.73 3.03
CA ARG A 452 -28.57 -11.31 2.80
C ARG A 452 -28.88 -10.52 4.09
N ASP A 453 -29.09 -11.20 5.20
CA ASP A 453 -29.49 -10.61 6.48
C ASP A 453 -28.37 -10.66 7.56
N ASP A 454 -27.20 -11.24 7.26
CA ASP A 454 -26.06 -11.24 8.18
C ASP A 454 -25.24 -9.95 8.00
N GLU A 455 -25.14 -9.14 9.05
CA GLU A 455 -24.22 -8.00 9.09
C GLU A 455 -22.76 -8.46 9.06
N ASP A 456 -21.94 -7.86 8.18
CA ASP A 456 -20.50 -8.10 8.14
C ASP A 456 -19.82 -7.36 9.31
N PRO A 457 -19.27 -8.09 10.31
CA PRO A 457 -18.63 -7.45 11.46
C PRO A 457 -17.35 -6.70 11.08
N LEU A 458 -16.70 -7.02 9.95
CA LEU A 458 -15.54 -6.27 9.48
C LEU A 458 -15.94 -4.93 8.87
N GLU A 459 -17.07 -4.87 8.16
CA GLU A 459 -17.59 -3.62 7.62
C GLU A 459 -17.87 -2.65 8.77
N HIS A 460 -18.63 -3.07 9.78
CA HIS A 460 -18.88 -2.27 10.98
C HIS A 460 -17.57 -1.84 11.69
N LEU A 461 -16.59 -2.74 11.79
CA LEU A 461 -15.29 -2.47 12.41
C LEU A 461 -14.49 -1.39 11.67
N PHE A 462 -14.26 -1.55 10.36
CA PHE A 462 -13.44 -0.64 9.56
C PHE A 462 -14.16 0.69 9.27
N CYS A 463 -15.49 0.69 9.18
CA CYS A 463 -16.27 1.94 9.14
C CYS A 463 -16.13 2.75 10.43
N SER A 464 -16.00 2.09 11.58
CA SER A 464 -15.90 2.75 12.89
C SER A 464 -14.48 3.22 13.21
N LEU A 465 -13.47 2.36 13.00
CA LEU A 465 -12.09 2.58 13.44
C LEU A 465 -11.13 2.98 12.30
N GLY A 466 -11.59 2.97 11.05
CA GLY A 466 -10.73 3.10 9.89
C GLY A 466 -9.72 1.95 9.75
N TYR A 467 -8.69 2.14 8.93
CA TYR A 467 -7.66 1.14 8.65
C TYR A 467 -6.37 1.46 9.41
N SER A 468 -6.28 0.97 10.65
CA SER A 468 -5.13 1.15 11.55
C SER A 468 -4.64 -0.19 12.07
N TYR A 469 -3.43 -0.22 12.65
CA TYR A 469 -2.96 -1.43 13.34
C TYR A 469 -3.97 -1.92 14.38
N HIS A 470 -4.59 -1.00 15.11
CA HIS A 470 -5.60 -1.32 16.11
C HIS A 470 -6.83 -2.01 15.50
N SER A 471 -7.36 -1.51 14.37
CA SER A 471 -8.53 -2.14 13.73
C SER A 471 -8.21 -3.51 13.13
N PHE A 472 -7.05 -3.68 12.48
CA PHE A 472 -6.62 -5.01 12.02
C PHE A 472 -6.37 -5.98 13.19
N ARG A 473 -5.85 -5.48 14.31
CA ARG A 473 -5.70 -6.29 15.54
C ARG A 473 -7.05 -6.71 16.11
N GLN A 474 -8.04 -5.82 16.10
CA GLN A 474 -9.42 -6.13 16.47
C GLN A 474 -10.04 -7.18 15.53
N ALA A 475 -9.75 -7.14 14.23
CA ALA A 475 -10.20 -8.16 13.28
C ALA A 475 -9.64 -9.55 13.63
N MET A 476 -8.36 -9.66 14.02
CA MET A 476 -7.78 -10.92 14.50
C MET A 476 -8.51 -11.48 15.73
N LEU A 477 -8.96 -10.60 16.63
CA LEU A 477 -9.72 -11.00 17.82
C LEU A 477 -11.11 -11.52 17.46
N LEU A 478 -11.76 -10.96 16.43
CA LEU A 478 -13.03 -11.47 15.90
C LEU A 478 -12.86 -12.90 15.36
N TYR A 479 -11.81 -13.14 14.55
CA TYR A 479 -11.52 -14.48 14.04
C TYR A 479 -11.17 -15.47 15.15
N LYS A 480 -10.46 -15.02 16.20
CA LYS A 480 -10.14 -15.86 17.35
C LYS A 480 -11.38 -16.29 18.14
N GLY A 481 -12.41 -15.45 18.17
CA GLY A 481 -13.68 -15.76 18.84
C GLY A 481 -14.36 -17.00 18.29
N LEU A 482 -14.06 -17.40 17.05
CA LEU A 482 -14.57 -18.63 16.44
C LEU A 482 -13.79 -19.86 16.89
N GLU A 483 -14.52 -20.96 17.11
CA GLU A 483 -13.93 -22.29 17.28
C GLU A 483 -13.01 -22.61 16.09
N GLU A 484 -11.86 -23.22 16.37
CA GLU A 484 -10.83 -23.54 15.37
C GLU A 484 -11.37 -24.39 14.22
N THR A 485 -12.18 -25.41 14.52
CA THR A 485 -12.82 -26.27 13.50
C THR A 485 -13.76 -25.47 12.60
N THR A 486 -14.53 -24.55 13.18
CA THR A 486 -15.45 -23.68 12.45
C THR A 486 -14.70 -22.68 11.58
N PHE A 487 -13.64 -22.07 12.10
CA PHE A 487 -12.78 -21.16 11.35
C PHE A 487 -12.13 -21.87 10.16
N ASN A 488 -11.46 -23.01 10.38
CA ASN A 488 -10.77 -23.75 9.33
C ASN A 488 -11.74 -24.23 8.25
N ARG A 489 -12.94 -24.71 8.64
CA ARG A 489 -14.00 -25.07 7.69
C ARG A 489 -14.42 -23.87 6.84
N ARG A 490 -14.62 -22.71 7.46
CA ARG A 490 -14.98 -21.48 6.73
C ARG A 490 -13.87 -21.05 5.77
N CYS A 491 -12.60 -21.11 6.19
CA CYS A 491 -11.49 -20.80 5.29
C CYS A 491 -11.48 -21.70 4.06
N ALA A 492 -11.72 -23.01 4.22
CA ALA A 492 -11.82 -23.94 3.11
C ALA A 492 -13.01 -23.62 2.18
N GLU A 493 -14.21 -23.37 2.75
CA GLU A 493 -15.41 -23.00 1.99
C GLU A 493 -15.23 -21.70 1.19
N VAL A 494 -14.50 -20.72 1.72
CA VAL A 494 -14.18 -19.47 1.02
C VAL A 494 -13.15 -19.72 -0.06
N ALA A 495 -12.08 -20.46 0.24
CA ALA A 495 -11.03 -20.78 -0.73
C ALA A 495 -11.57 -21.52 -1.97
N GLU A 496 -12.56 -22.40 -1.78
CA GLU A 496 -13.25 -23.09 -2.90
C GLU A 496 -13.95 -22.12 -3.86
N LYS A 497 -14.43 -20.97 -3.37
CA LYS A 497 -15.13 -19.95 -4.18
C LYS A 497 -14.18 -18.99 -4.89
N ILE A 498 -12.94 -18.88 -4.44
CA ILE A 498 -11.96 -17.94 -4.99
C ILE A 498 -11.23 -18.60 -6.15
N GLU A 499 -11.29 -17.96 -7.32
CA GLU A 499 -10.55 -18.35 -8.52
C GLU A 499 -9.52 -17.27 -8.85
N ILE A 500 -8.24 -17.66 -8.95
CA ILE A 500 -7.15 -16.74 -9.30
C ILE A 500 -7.29 -16.40 -10.79
N HIS A 501 -7.09 -15.13 -11.15
CA HIS A 501 -7.02 -14.71 -12.55
C HIS A 501 -6.01 -15.55 -13.33
N SER A 502 -6.39 -16.02 -14.51
CA SER A 502 -5.59 -16.94 -15.32
C SER A 502 -4.18 -16.41 -15.63
N GLU A 503 -4.08 -15.09 -15.78
CA GLU A 503 -2.89 -14.31 -16.01
C GLU A 503 -1.93 -14.38 -14.81
N PHE A 504 -2.46 -14.13 -13.61
CA PHE A 504 -1.68 -14.27 -12.37
C PHE A 504 -1.30 -15.72 -12.11
N LEU A 505 -2.17 -16.70 -12.38
CA LEU A 505 -1.84 -18.11 -12.20
C LEU A 505 -0.63 -18.54 -13.06
N GLN A 506 -0.55 -18.05 -14.30
CA GLN A 506 0.62 -18.27 -15.17
C GLN A 506 1.89 -17.63 -14.60
N LEU A 507 1.80 -16.39 -14.09
CA LEU A 507 2.92 -15.69 -13.47
C LEU A 507 3.41 -16.40 -12.19
N LEU A 508 2.49 -16.86 -11.35
CA LEU A 508 2.81 -17.62 -10.14
C LEU A 508 3.54 -18.93 -10.50
N HIS A 509 3.05 -19.67 -11.49
CA HIS A 509 3.75 -20.88 -11.96
C HIS A 509 5.12 -20.58 -12.59
N LEU A 510 5.31 -19.41 -13.21
CA LEU A 510 6.60 -18.97 -13.70
C LEU A 510 7.58 -18.75 -12.54
N GLY A 511 7.19 -17.98 -11.52
CA GLY A 511 8.01 -17.75 -10.32
C GLY A 511 8.31 -19.05 -9.56
N ALA A 512 7.36 -19.99 -9.51
CA ALA A 512 7.58 -21.30 -8.90
C ALA A 512 8.63 -22.15 -9.64
N ARG A 513 8.87 -21.91 -10.94
CA ARG A 513 9.84 -22.64 -11.76
C ARG A 513 11.19 -21.92 -11.87
N ASP A 514 11.20 -20.59 -11.76
CA ASP A 514 12.40 -19.78 -11.94
C ASP A 514 12.99 -19.29 -10.60
N GLN A 515 14.12 -19.87 -10.20
CA GLN A 515 14.80 -19.53 -8.94
C GLN A 515 15.36 -18.10 -8.86
N THR A 516 15.33 -17.32 -9.95
CA THR A 516 15.79 -15.92 -9.95
C THR A 516 14.66 -14.90 -9.82
N LEU A 517 13.41 -15.37 -9.97
CA LEU A 517 12.20 -14.59 -9.76
C LEU A 517 11.50 -15.08 -8.48
N GLY A 518 11.58 -14.29 -7.42
CA GLY A 518 10.77 -14.54 -6.24
C GLY A 518 9.37 -13.96 -6.43
N ILE A 519 8.34 -14.68 -6.00
CA ILE A 519 6.97 -14.14 -5.87
C ILE A 519 6.45 -14.46 -4.49
N MET A 520 5.94 -13.44 -3.79
CA MET A 520 5.37 -13.55 -2.45
C MET A 520 4.02 -12.85 -2.43
N VAL A 521 3.03 -13.49 -1.79
CA VAL A 521 1.71 -12.90 -1.59
C VAL A 521 1.69 -12.15 -0.26
N VAL A 522 1.24 -10.90 -0.26
CA VAL A 522 1.20 -10.05 0.94
C VAL A 522 -0.19 -9.44 1.10
N THR A 523 -0.95 -9.89 2.10
CA THR A 523 -2.35 -9.48 2.30
C THR A 523 -2.62 -8.90 3.68
N CYS A 524 -3.48 -7.88 3.78
CA CYS A 524 -4.05 -7.46 5.07
C CYS A 524 -5.13 -8.42 5.58
N GLY A 525 -5.69 -9.24 4.68
CA GLY A 525 -6.77 -10.20 4.91
C GLY A 525 -6.28 -11.55 5.44
N LEU A 526 -7.08 -12.60 5.19
CA LEU A 526 -6.91 -13.94 5.78
C LEU A 526 -5.85 -14.78 5.07
N LYS A 527 -4.67 -14.92 5.70
CA LYS A 527 -3.57 -15.78 5.25
C LYS A 527 -3.99 -17.23 5.01
N ASP A 528 -4.80 -17.82 5.89
CA ASP A 528 -5.22 -19.22 5.79
C ASP A 528 -6.08 -19.49 4.57
N VAL A 529 -6.93 -18.54 4.19
CA VAL A 529 -7.74 -18.63 2.96
C VAL A 529 -6.82 -18.64 1.75
N TRP A 530 -5.93 -17.66 1.64
CA TRP A 530 -5.02 -17.55 0.49
C TRP A 530 -4.01 -18.70 0.41
N SER A 531 -3.58 -19.22 1.55
CA SER A 531 -2.76 -20.44 1.61
C SER A 531 -3.51 -21.65 1.05
N ALA A 532 -4.80 -21.80 1.38
CA ALA A 532 -5.66 -22.86 0.85
C ALA A 532 -5.94 -22.69 -0.65
N VAL A 533 -6.15 -21.45 -1.12
CA VAL A 533 -6.31 -21.15 -2.57
C VAL A 533 -5.04 -21.56 -3.32
N LEU A 534 -3.86 -21.12 -2.88
CA LEU A 534 -2.58 -21.50 -3.50
C LEU A 534 -2.29 -23.00 -3.40
N GLN A 535 -2.77 -23.67 -2.35
CA GLN A 535 -2.62 -25.12 -2.21
C GLN A 535 -3.41 -25.88 -3.27
N ARG A 536 -4.64 -25.45 -3.58
CA ARG A 536 -5.45 -26.06 -4.64
C ARG A 536 -4.74 -26.04 -5.99
N ASP A 537 -4.04 -24.94 -6.27
CA ASP A 537 -3.31 -24.72 -7.52
C ASP A 537 -1.85 -25.24 -7.48
N GLY A 538 -1.47 -25.98 -6.43
CA GLY A 538 -0.17 -26.65 -6.31
C GLY A 538 1.01 -25.69 -6.06
N LEU A 539 0.74 -24.49 -5.56
CA LEU A 539 1.73 -23.43 -5.32
C LEU A 539 2.11 -23.28 -3.83
N CYS A 540 1.36 -23.93 -2.93
CA CYS A 540 1.66 -23.93 -1.50
C CYS A 540 3.08 -24.46 -1.22
N GLY A 541 3.81 -23.75 -0.35
CA GLY A 541 5.19 -24.06 0.01
C GLY A 541 6.24 -23.58 -1.01
N THR A 542 5.84 -23.18 -2.22
CA THR A 542 6.74 -22.51 -3.17
C THR A 542 6.53 -21.00 -3.15
N ILE A 543 5.27 -20.57 -3.07
CA ILE A 543 4.88 -19.17 -2.95
C ILE A 543 4.39 -18.94 -1.52
N PRO A 544 5.18 -18.29 -0.65
CA PRO A 544 4.79 -17.96 0.70
C PRO A 544 3.74 -16.84 0.71
N VAL A 545 2.86 -16.93 1.69
CA VAL A 545 1.85 -15.91 2.00
C VAL A 545 2.22 -15.26 3.32
N ILE A 546 2.43 -13.95 3.28
CA ILE A 546 2.48 -13.10 4.46
C ILE A 546 1.11 -12.45 4.60
N GLY A 547 0.42 -12.71 5.69
CA GLY A 547 -0.90 -12.15 5.91
C GLY A 547 -1.32 -12.18 7.36
N SER A 548 -2.36 -11.42 7.66
CA SER A 548 -3.05 -11.47 8.95
C SER A 548 -3.91 -12.75 9.05
N GLY A 549 -4.38 -13.07 10.25
CA GLY A 549 -5.23 -14.24 10.43
C GLY A 549 -5.72 -14.38 11.85
N ARG A 550 -5.57 -15.57 12.44
CA ARG A 550 -5.88 -15.76 13.85
C ARG A 550 -4.76 -15.17 14.70
N LEU A 551 -5.06 -14.98 15.99
CA LEU A 551 -4.06 -14.64 17.01
C LEU A 551 -2.80 -15.53 17.01
N ASP A 552 -2.90 -16.72 16.43
CA ASP A 552 -1.81 -17.70 16.33
C ASP A 552 -0.78 -17.36 15.22
N ASP A 553 -1.13 -16.51 14.25
CA ASP A 553 -0.21 -16.03 13.21
C ASP A 553 0.81 -15.01 13.73
N GLN A 554 0.52 -14.35 14.86
CA GLN A 554 1.39 -13.41 15.57
C GLN A 554 1.83 -12.16 14.77
N VAL A 555 1.33 -11.98 13.55
CA VAL A 555 1.60 -10.82 12.71
C VAL A 555 0.31 -10.21 12.18
N VAL A 556 0.30 -8.88 12.17
CA VAL A 556 -0.71 -8.02 11.59
C VAL A 556 -0.06 -7.34 10.40
N VAL A 557 -0.62 -7.52 9.21
CA VAL A 557 -0.19 -6.81 8.01
C VAL A 557 -1.07 -5.58 7.82
N THR A 558 -0.44 -4.41 7.84
CA THR A 558 -1.07 -3.11 7.61
C THR A 558 -0.48 -2.47 6.35
N PRO A 559 -1.08 -1.39 5.82
CA PRO A 559 -0.49 -0.63 4.70
C PRO A 559 0.96 -0.21 4.97
N THR A 560 1.24 0.28 6.19
CA THR A 560 2.59 0.64 6.62
C THR A 560 3.53 -0.56 6.60
N GLU A 561 3.09 -1.71 7.10
CA GLU A 561 3.94 -2.90 7.12
C GLU A 561 4.23 -3.44 5.71
N LYS A 562 3.27 -3.36 4.77
CA LYS A 562 3.54 -3.71 3.37
C LYS A 562 4.64 -2.84 2.76
N ARG A 563 4.65 -1.53 3.07
CA ARG A 563 5.74 -0.61 2.69
C ARG A 563 7.07 -1.04 3.29
N GLU A 564 7.10 -1.34 4.59
CA GLU A 564 8.33 -1.74 5.27
C GLU A 564 8.91 -3.06 4.73
N LEU A 565 8.06 -4.01 4.32
CA LEU A 565 8.49 -5.23 3.64
C LEU A 565 9.27 -4.91 2.35
N VAL A 566 8.76 -3.99 1.53
CA VAL A 566 9.46 -3.54 0.30
C VAL A 566 10.79 -2.88 0.64
N ALA A 567 10.81 -1.95 1.60
CA ALA A 567 12.02 -1.26 2.01
C ALA A 567 13.09 -2.22 2.55
N ARG A 568 12.68 -3.25 3.31
CA ARG A 568 13.55 -4.31 3.83
C ARG A 568 14.16 -5.14 2.71
N LEU A 569 13.38 -5.47 1.67
CA LEU A 569 13.83 -6.20 0.48
C LEU A 569 14.83 -5.38 -0.36
N GLN A 570 14.53 -4.11 -0.63
CA GLN A 570 15.45 -3.22 -1.35
C GLN A 570 16.78 -3.05 -0.60
N LYS A 571 16.75 -2.95 0.74
CA LYS A 571 17.96 -2.89 1.57
C LYS A 571 18.83 -4.16 1.45
N LYS A 572 18.24 -5.31 1.11
CA LYS A 572 18.95 -6.56 0.83
C LYS A 572 19.41 -6.69 -0.63
N GLY A 573 19.11 -5.69 -1.47
CA GLY A 573 19.56 -5.61 -2.85
C GLY A 573 18.62 -6.26 -3.86
N PHE A 574 17.38 -6.59 -3.48
CA PHE A 574 16.37 -7.03 -4.42
C PHE A 574 15.80 -5.86 -5.21
N HIS A 575 15.51 -6.10 -6.48
CA HIS A 575 14.63 -5.24 -7.27
C HIS A 575 13.18 -5.67 -7.01
N VAL A 576 12.33 -4.75 -6.53
CA VAL A 576 11.00 -5.09 -6.01
C VAL A 576 9.90 -4.54 -6.90
N TRP A 577 9.01 -5.44 -7.32
CA TRP A 577 7.78 -5.13 -8.02
C TRP A 577 6.60 -5.29 -7.07
N ALA A 578 5.65 -4.37 -7.10
CA ALA A 578 4.45 -4.43 -6.27
C ALA A 578 3.18 -4.41 -7.14
N PHE A 579 2.23 -5.27 -6.78
CA PHE A 579 0.90 -5.35 -7.40
C PHE A 579 -0.16 -5.16 -6.32
N GLY A 580 -1.15 -4.31 -6.59
CA GLY A 580 -2.27 -4.07 -5.68
C GLY A 580 -3.43 -3.35 -6.37
N ASP A 581 -4.61 -3.39 -5.76
CA ASP A 581 -5.84 -2.81 -6.33
C ASP A 581 -6.49 -1.76 -5.42
N SER A 582 -5.99 -1.58 -4.18
CA SER A 582 -6.66 -0.83 -3.12
C SER A 582 -5.81 0.32 -2.53
N PRO A 583 -6.42 1.28 -1.80
CA PRO A 583 -5.67 2.30 -1.06
C PRO A 583 -4.72 1.71 0.00
N LEU A 584 -5.00 0.50 0.49
CA LEU A 584 -4.16 -0.19 1.47
C LEU A 584 -2.82 -0.65 0.87
N ASP A 585 -2.74 -0.73 -0.45
CA ASP A 585 -1.52 -1.14 -1.18
C ASP A 585 -0.68 0.05 -1.62
N LEU A 586 -1.23 1.27 -1.60
CA LEU A 586 -0.52 2.47 -2.06
C LEU A 586 0.83 2.66 -1.38
N PRO A 587 0.99 2.49 -0.06
CA PRO A 587 2.31 2.60 0.56
C PRO A 587 3.31 1.57 0.03
N MET A 588 2.87 0.34 -0.25
CA MET A 588 3.70 -0.71 -0.87
C MET A 588 4.09 -0.34 -2.31
N LEU A 589 3.12 0.13 -3.10
CA LEU A 589 3.31 0.55 -4.48
C LEU A 589 4.24 1.77 -4.59
N GLN A 590 4.12 2.74 -3.68
CA GLN A 590 4.99 3.92 -3.63
C GLN A 590 6.44 3.60 -3.31
N GLN A 591 6.68 2.57 -2.50
CA GLN A 591 8.03 2.18 -2.09
C GLN A 591 8.71 1.26 -3.10
N ALA A 592 7.95 0.54 -3.93
CA ALA A 592 8.48 -0.41 -4.90
C ALA A 592 9.25 0.27 -6.02
N ASP A 593 10.16 -0.48 -6.66
CA ASP A 593 10.88 0.02 -7.83
C ASP A 593 9.98 0.06 -9.06
N GLU A 594 9.04 -0.89 -9.14
CA GLU A 594 8.03 -1.00 -10.18
C GLU A 594 6.65 -1.22 -9.54
N ALA A 595 5.68 -0.37 -9.89
CA ALA A 595 4.36 -0.36 -9.27
C ALA A 595 3.27 -0.62 -10.31
N ILE A 596 2.46 -1.65 -10.08
CA ILE A 596 1.37 -2.08 -10.95
C ILE A 596 0.05 -2.03 -10.19
N VAL A 597 -0.87 -1.21 -10.67
CA VAL A 597 -2.25 -1.16 -10.18
C VAL A 597 -3.08 -2.17 -10.97
N VAL A 598 -3.68 -3.13 -10.28
CA VAL A 598 -4.62 -4.07 -10.88
C VAL A 598 -6.00 -3.43 -10.90
N VAL A 599 -6.63 -3.43 -12.06
CA VAL A 599 -7.92 -2.78 -12.28
C VAL A 599 -8.94 -3.83 -12.70
N ALA A 600 -9.91 -4.05 -11.81
CA ALA A 600 -11.07 -4.89 -12.03
C ALA A 600 -12.28 -4.08 -12.57
N GLU A 601 -13.42 -4.76 -12.73
CA GLU A 601 -14.65 -4.20 -13.28
C GLU A 601 -15.22 -3.02 -12.47
N ASP A 602 -15.79 -2.03 -13.17
CA ASP A 602 -16.23 -0.74 -12.62
C ASP A 602 -17.25 -0.90 -11.48
N LEU A 603 -18.09 -1.95 -11.55
CA LEU A 603 -19.16 -2.21 -10.58
C LEU A 603 -18.66 -2.74 -9.22
N ILE A 604 -17.42 -3.27 -9.17
CA ILE A 604 -16.85 -3.92 -7.98
C ILE A 604 -15.66 -3.14 -7.40
N ARG A 605 -15.13 -2.15 -8.13
CA ARG A 605 -14.00 -1.33 -7.67
C ARG A 605 -14.48 -0.09 -6.91
N SER A 606 -13.77 0.26 -5.82
CA SER A 606 -14.11 1.43 -5.01
C SER A 606 -13.76 2.74 -5.73
N SER A 607 -14.72 3.67 -5.80
CA SER A 607 -14.52 5.05 -6.28
C SER A 607 -13.58 5.86 -5.38
N SER A 608 -13.51 5.51 -4.09
CA SER A 608 -12.68 6.21 -3.09
C SER A 608 -11.18 6.16 -3.42
N MET A 609 -10.73 5.17 -4.18
CA MET A 609 -9.33 5.04 -4.54
C MET A 609 -8.90 5.95 -5.67
N ASP A 610 -9.79 6.36 -6.58
CA ASP A 610 -9.38 7.12 -7.76
C ASP A 610 -8.76 8.46 -7.36
N ARG A 611 -9.33 9.11 -6.34
CA ARG A 611 -8.77 10.33 -5.73
C ARG A 611 -7.42 10.05 -5.07
N VAL A 612 -7.35 9.04 -4.19
CA VAL A 612 -6.14 8.75 -3.41
C VAL A 612 -4.97 8.33 -4.32
N LEU A 613 -5.25 7.56 -5.37
CA LEU A 613 -4.27 7.17 -6.38
C LEU A 613 -3.79 8.37 -7.20
N ARG A 614 -4.70 9.28 -7.59
CA ARG A 614 -4.33 10.52 -8.28
C ARG A 614 -3.46 11.42 -7.39
N ASP A 615 -3.80 11.57 -6.11
CA ASP A 615 -2.97 12.31 -5.15
C ASP A 615 -1.59 11.66 -4.96
N ALA A 616 -1.53 10.32 -4.88
CA ALA A 616 -0.27 9.58 -4.84
C ALA A 616 0.62 9.85 -6.06
N ILE A 617 0.05 9.93 -7.26
CA ILE A 617 0.79 10.21 -8.50
C ILE A 617 1.25 11.67 -8.54
N ILE A 618 0.36 12.62 -8.25
CA ILE A 618 0.62 14.06 -8.42
C ILE A 618 1.48 14.62 -7.28
N GLN A 619 1.12 14.33 -6.03
CA GLN A 619 1.74 14.95 -4.86
C GLN A 619 2.92 14.14 -4.32
N HIS A 620 2.84 12.81 -4.40
CA HIS A 620 3.84 11.90 -3.84
C HIS A 620 4.75 11.26 -4.91
N GLY A 621 4.55 11.59 -6.19
CA GLY A 621 5.42 11.17 -7.29
C GLY A 621 5.38 9.68 -7.62
N LEU A 622 4.30 8.97 -7.25
CA LEU A 622 4.10 7.57 -7.59
C LEU A 622 4.16 7.38 -9.11
N ARG A 623 5.08 6.54 -9.58
CA ARG A 623 5.18 6.12 -10.98
C ARG A 623 4.59 4.71 -11.12
N ALA A 624 3.27 4.66 -11.24
CA ALA A 624 2.56 3.40 -11.42
C ALA A 624 2.10 3.21 -12.86
N ARG A 625 1.75 1.96 -13.18
CA ARG A 625 1.10 1.56 -14.42
C ARG A 625 -0.12 0.72 -14.08
N GLN A 626 -1.11 0.60 -14.97
CA GLN A 626 -2.31 -0.19 -14.73
C GLN A 626 -2.43 -1.38 -15.66
N ILE A 627 -2.93 -2.49 -15.12
CA ILE A 627 -3.35 -3.66 -15.88
C ILE A 627 -4.85 -3.82 -15.71
N LEU A 628 -5.53 -4.08 -16.83
CA LEU A 628 -6.96 -4.25 -16.90
C LEU A 628 -7.28 -5.75 -16.91
N LEU A 629 -7.92 -6.27 -15.86
CA LEU A 629 -8.27 -7.68 -15.70
C LEU A 629 -9.74 -7.87 -15.33
N PRO A 630 -10.42 -8.93 -15.83
CA PRO A 630 -9.95 -9.88 -16.83
C PRO A 630 -9.99 -9.29 -18.25
N ARG A 631 -9.07 -9.71 -19.11
CA ARG A 631 -8.84 -9.11 -20.44
C ARG A 631 -10.06 -9.18 -21.36
N GLU A 632 -10.87 -10.22 -21.23
CA GLU A 632 -12.00 -10.53 -22.11
C GLU A 632 -13.21 -9.61 -21.90
N GLN A 633 -13.26 -8.86 -20.79
CA GLN A 633 -14.44 -8.13 -20.36
C GLN A 633 -14.43 -6.63 -20.71
N GLY A 634 -13.44 -6.16 -21.46
CA GLY A 634 -13.43 -4.77 -21.94
C GLY A 634 -13.41 -3.73 -20.81
N ILE A 635 -12.65 -4.02 -19.75
CA ILE A 635 -12.54 -3.20 -18.53
C ILE A 635 -12.06 -1.79 -18.87
N THR A 636 -12.65 -0.78 -18.24
CA THR A 636 -12.25 0.62 -18.45
C THR A 636 -11.02 0.96 -17.59
N PRO A 637 -10.06 1.74 -18.12
CA PRO A 637 -8.96 2.28 -17.32
C PRO A 637 -9.48 3.04 -16.10
N ARG A 638 -8.82 2.85 -14.94
CA ARG A 638 -9.21 3.49 -13.67
C ARG A 638 -8.96 4.99 -13.69
N LEU A 639 -7.78 5.38 -14.15
CA LEU A 639 -7.42 6.76 -14.44
C LEU A 639 -7.10 6.90 -15.94
N SER A 640 -6.98 8.14 -16.41
CA SER A 640 -6.63 8.40 -17.81
C SER A 640 -5.28 7.75 -18.16
N VAL A 641 -5.12 7.32 -19.41
CA VAL A 641 -3.91 6.63 -19.88
C VAL A 641 -2.65 7.51 -19.77
N ASP A 642 -2.83 8.84 -19.76
CA ASP A 642 -1.76 9.80 -19.55
C ASP A 642 -1.32 9.89 -18.08
N GLU A 643 -2.27 9.79 -17.13
CA GLU A 643 -1.99 9.78 -15.68
C GLU A 643 -1.46 8.41 -15.21
N LEU A 644 -2.04 7.33 -15.72
CA LEU A 644 -1.73 5.96 -15.33
C LEU A 644 -1.64 5.09 -16.60
N PRO A 645 -0.43 4.88 -17.15
CA PRO A 645 -0.26 4.15 -18.40
C PRO A 645 -0.76 2.71 -18.32
N VAL A 646 -1.49 2.27 -19.35
CA VAL A 646 -1.97 0.88 -19.45
C VAL A 646 -0.86 -0.02 -19.96
N VAL A 647 -0.69 -1.19 -19.34
CA VAL A 647 0.25 -2.23 -19.77
C VAL A 647 -0.48 -3.54 -20.01
N ASP A 648 -0.13 -4.20 -21.11
CA ASP A 648 -0.60 -5.53 -21.44
C ASP A 648 0.12 -6.57 -20.57
N PHE A 649 -0.62 -7.44 -19.88
CA PHE A 649 -0.05 -8.41 -18.93
C PHE A 649 0.94 -9.37 -19.60
N ASP A 650 0.61 -9.91 -20.78
CA ASP A 650 1.51 -10.80 -21.53
C ASP A 650 2.79 -10.07 -21.93
N GLY A 651 2.66 -8.82 -22.39
CA GLY A 651 3.78 -7.93 -22.66
C GLY A 651 4.67 -7.70 -21.45
N LEU A 652 4.07 -7.41 -20.28
CA LEU A 652 4.78 -7.21 -19.02
C LEU A 652 5.58 -8.45 -18.64
N VAL A 653 4.96 -9.63 -18.66
CA VAL A 653 5.60 -10.88 -18.27
C VAL A 653 6.68 -11.27 -19.27
N ALA A 654 6.37 -11.30 -20.57
CA ALA A 654 7.26 -11.82 -21.61
C ALA A 654 8.39 -10.84 -21.99
N LYS A 655 8.15 -9.53 -21.90
CA LYS A 655 9.16 -8.53 -22.25
C LYS A 655 9.84 -8.02 -21.00
N GLU A 656 9.12 -7.47 -20.03
CA GLU A 656 9.77 -6.74 -18.95
C GLU A 656 10.31 -7.70 -17.88
N ILE A 657 9.44 -8.49 -17.25
CA ILE A 657 9.84 -9.41 -16.18
C ILE A 657 10.89 -10.42 -16.69
N HIS A 658 10.67 -11.02 -17.87
CA HIS A 658 11.65 -11.91 -18.48
C HIS A 658 12.97 -11.22 -18.88
N GLN A 659 12.98 -9.96 -19.32
CA GLN A 659 14.23 -9.25 -19.66
C GLN A 659 15.01 -8.86 -18.39
N THR A 660 14.31 -8.42 -17.34
CA THR A 660 14.89 -8.15 -16.02
C THR A 660 15.60 -9.40 -15.49
N ILE A 661 15.02 -10.58 -15.75
CA ILE A 661 15.60 -11.87 -15.35
C ILE A 661 16.74 -12.34 -16.26
N ARG A 662 16.78 -12.02 -17.56
CA ARG A 662 17.73 -12.65 -18.51
C ARG A 662 18.98 -11.82 -18.85
N GLY A 663 19.10 -10.59 -18.36
CA GLY A 663 20.20 -9.69 -18.73
C GLY A 663 20.03 -9.11 -20.15
N HIS A 664 20.60 -7.94 -20.40
CA HIS A 664 20.36 -7.18 -21.64
C HIS A 664 21.46 -7.39 -22.68
N LEU A 665 21.08 -7.91 -23.86
CA LEU A 665 21.93 -7.91 -25.06
C LEU A 665 21.54 -6.72 -25.94
N GLU A 666 22.45 -5.76 -26.11
CA GLU A 666 22.28 -4.65 -27.03
C GLU A 666 23.07 -4.92 -28.31
N LEU A 667 22.41 -4.89 -29.48
CA LEU A 667 23.06 -5.07 -30.77
C LEU A 667 23.12 -3.73 -31.52
N VAL A 668 24.33 -3.20 -31.65
CA VAL A 668 24.64 -2.01 -32.47
C VAL A 668 25.22 -2.47 -33.80
N GLN A 669 24.51 -2.24 -34.89
CA GLN A 669 24.90 -2.75 -36.22
C GLN A 669 25.07 -1.65 -37.26
N ALA A 670 26.10 -1.80 -38.10
CA ALA A 670 26.38 -0.92 -39.23
C ALA A 670 25.92 -1.50 -40.58
N THR A 671 25.18 -2.62 -40.59
CA THR A 671 24.89 -3.49 -41.75
C THR A 671 24.54 -2.74 -43.04
N ASP A 672 23.71 -1.69 -42.97
CA ASP A 672 23.20 -0.97 -44.14
C ASP A 672 23.89 0.37 -44.41
N THR A 673 24.94 0.69 -43.67
CA THR A 673 25.69 1.93 -43.85
C THR A 673 26.60 1.86 -45.08
N THR A 674 26.85 3.00 -45.72
CA THR A 674 27.84 3.12 -46.80
C THR A 674 29.22 2.64 -46.36
N MET A 675 29.62 2.96 -45.13
CA MET A 675 30.89 2.52 -44.53
C MET A 675 30.98 0.99 -44.46
N SER A 676 29.94 0.31 -43.96
CA SER A 676 29.91 -1.15 -43.92
C SER A 676 29.99 -1.77 -45.30
N ARG A 677 29.26 -1.25 -46.29
CA ARG A 677 29.30 -1.77 -47.66
C ARG A 677 30.70 -1.68 -48.27
N LEU A 678 31.41 -0.57 -48.07
CA LEU A 678 32.77 -0.39 -48.59
C LEU A 678 33.78 -1.33 -47.90
N LEU A 679 33.80 -1.35 -46.56
CA LEU A 679 34.76 -2.16 -45.82
C LEU A 679 34.48 -3.66 -45.98
N ALA A 680 33.22 -4.07 -45.95
CA ALA A 680 32.84 -5.47 -46.03
C ALA A 680 33.06 -6.06 -47.44
N THR A 681 33.10 -5.24 -48.51
CA THR A 681 33.46 -5.69 -49.86
C THR A 681 34.90 -6.22 -49.88
N ASP A 682 35.86 -5.42 -49.41
CA ASP A 682 37.28 -5.80 -49.43
C ASP A 682 37.58 -6.96 -48.46
N MET A 683 36.87 -7.05 -47.34
CA MET A 683 36.99 -8.18 -46.40
C MET A 683 36.56 -9.51 -47.05
N ARG A 684 35.62 -9.48 -48.00
CA ARG A 684 35.11 -10.68 -48.70
C ARG A 684 35.81 -11.02 -49.99
N ASP A 685 36.54 -10.08 -50.57
CA ASP A 685 37.22 -10.32 -51.83
C ASP A 685 38.25 -11.45 -51.67
N ALA A 686 37.98 -12.59 -52.30
CA ALA A 686 38.84 -13.77 -52.26
C ALA A 686 40.23 -13.51 -52.87
N ARG A 687 40.38 -12.44 -53.67
CA ARG A 687 41.67 -12.00 -54.24
C ARG A 687 42.54 -11.27 -53.22
N ILE A 688 41.96 -10.84 -52.10
CA ILE A 688 42.66 -10.14 -51.01
C ILE A 688 42.94 -11.14 -49.87
N SER A 689 44.22 -11.31 -49.55
CA SER A 689 44.70 -12.22 -48.49
C SER A 689 45.96 -11.68 -47.80
N GLY A 690 46.37 -12.34 -46.72
CA GLY A 690 47.58 -12.04 -45.98
C GLY A 690 47.60 -10.61 -45.44
N HIS A 691 48.73 -9.93 -45.64
CA HIS A 691 48.94 -8.57 -45.14
C HIS A 691 47.90 -7.56 -45.66
N ALA A 692 47.48 -7.67 -46.93
CA ALA A 692 46.48 -6.76 -47.50
C ALA A 692 45.13 -6.94 -46.79
N LEU A 693 44.70 -8.18 -46.55
CA LEU A 693 43.45 -8.44 -45.82
C LEU A 693 43.53 -7.99 -44.37
N ARG A 694 44.68 -8.17 -43.69
CA ARG A 694 44.89 -7.65 -42.34
C ARG A 694 44.71 -6.13 -42.28
N LYS A 695 45.20 -5.37 -43.28
CA LYS A 695 44.99 -3.91 -43.34
C LYS A 695 43.51 -3.53 -43.40
N VAL A 696 42.72 -4.26 -44.19
CA VAL A 696 41.27 -4.03 -44.29
C VAL A 696 40.59 -4.29 -42.93
N HIS A 697 40.94 -5.39 -42.26
CA HIS A 697 40.40 -5.68 -40.92
C HIS A 697 40.83 -4.66 -39.85
N ILE A 698 42.07 -4.16 -39.91
CA ILE A 698 42.54 -3.06 -39.04
C ILE A 698 41.70 -1.80 -39.27
N GLN A 699 41.42 -1.45 -40.53
CA GLN A 699 40.56 -0.30 -40.85
C GLN A 699 39.13 -0.48 -40.34
N ALA A 700 38.55 -1.67 -40.52
CA ALA A 700 37.23 -2.00 -40.00
C ALA A 700 37.16 -1.89 -38.47
N GLY A 701 38.14 -2.45 -37.75
CA GLY A 701 38.21 -2.34 -36.29
C GLY A 701 38.35 -0.91 -35.80
N TRP A 702 39.18 -0.10 -36.48
CA TRP A 702 39.36 1.31 -36.14
C TRP A 702 38.08 2.12 -36.35
N LEU A 703 37.38 1.93 -37.48
CA LEU A 703 36.13 2.64 -37.76
C LEU A 703 34.99 2.24 -36.82
N LEU A 704 34.83 0.95 -36.53
CA LEU A 704 33.85 0.48 -35.53
C LEU A 704 34.14 1.07 -34.15
N ALA A 705 35.42 1.15 -33.77
CA ALA A 705 35.82 1.72 -32.50
C ALA A 705 35.49 3.21 -32.38
N ILE A 706 35.88 4.00 -33.39
CA ILE A 706 35.65 5.46 -33.39
C ILE A 706 34.16 5.78 -33.49
N GLU A 707 33.40 5.10 -34.34
CA GLU A 707 32.00 5.45 -34.59
C GLU A 707 31.07 4.90 -33.52
N TYR A 708 31.19 3.62 -33.16
CA TYR A 708 30.18 2.94 -32.33
C TYR A 708 30.67 2.70 -30.90
N VAL A 709 31.87 2.16 -30.71
CA VAL A 709 32.38 1.83 -29.36
C VAL A 709 32.54 3.10 -28.51
N SER A 710 32.96 4.22 -29.11
CA SER A 710 33.07 5.50 -28.43
C SER A 710 31.72 6.03 -27.93
N GLN A 711 30.62 5.78 -28.65
CA GLN A 711 29.26 6.16 -28.24
C GLN A 711 28.76 5.24 -27.12
N ILE A 712 29.02 3.94 -27.22
CA ILE A 712 28.64 2.94 -26.20
C ILE A 712 29.34 3.22 -24.86
N ILE A 713 30.64 3.52 -24.89
CA ILE A 713 31.43 3.72 -23.66
C ILE A 713 31.34 5.17 -23.16
N GLY A 714 31.23 6.13 -24.08
CA GLY A 714 31.28 7.57 -23.84
C GLY A 714 32.69 8.14 -23.94
N LEU A 715 32.78 9.48 -23.96
CA LEU A 715 34.03 10.23 -23.97
C LEU A 715 34.30 10.89 -22.60
N GLU A 716 35.57 11.16 -22.32
CA GLU A 716 35.99 12.00 -21.20
C GLU A 716 36.91 13.13 -21.69
N THR A 717 36.87 14.25 -20.99
CA THR A 717 37.72 15.42 -21.28
C THR A 717 39.12 15.20 -20.73
N VAL A 718 40.13 15.61 -21.51
CA VAL A 718 41.54 15.62 -21.10
C VAL A 718 42.16 16.98 -21.36
N ILE A 719 43.09 17.38 -20.50
CA ILE A 719 43.87 18.60 -20.69
C ILE A 719 45.09 18.28 -21.54
N LEU A 720 45.28 19.06 -22.61
CA LEU A 720 46.35 18.89 -23.59
C LEU A 720 47.14 20.19 -23.76
N PRO A 721 48.46 20.14 -23.95
CA PRO A 721 49.22 21.33 -24.33
C PRO A 721 48.82 21.78 -25.74
N HIS A 722 48.43 23.05 -25.89
CA HIS A 722 48.05 23.61 -27.18
C HIS A 722 49.28 24.08 -27.97
N VAL A 723 49.24 23.94 -29.30
CA VAL A 723 50.36 24.30 -30.19
C VAL A 723 50.74 25.79 -30.16
N SER A 724 49.81 26.66 -29.75
CA SER A 724 50.08 28.09 -29.57
C SER A 724 50.62 28.46 -28.18
N GLY A 725 50.92 27.48 -27.32
CA GLY A 725 51.19 27.66 -25.89
C GLY A 725 49.90 27.64 -25.05
N GLY A 726 50.03 27.19 -23.80
CA GLY A 726 48.91 27.02 -22.86
C GLY A 726 48.29 25.62 -22.89
N GLU A 727 47.22 25.43 -22.12
CA GLU A 727 46.45 24.19 -22.04
C GLU A 727 45.11 24.33 -22.77
N THR A 728 44.63 23.26 -23.41
CA THR A 728 43.32 23.17 -24.06
C THR A 728 42.62 21.87 -23.69
N THR A 729 41.31 21.80 -23.92
CA THR A 729 40.52 20.59 -23.71
C THR A 729 40.52 19.73 -24.97
N GLY A 730 40.96 18.49 -24.84
CA GLY A 730 40.73 17.42 -25.80
C GLY A 730 39.78 16.36 -25.25
N TYR A 731 39.56 15.31 -26.04
CA TYR A 731 38.68 14.20 -25.69
C TYR A 731 39.40 12.87 -25.92
N ARG A 732 39.03 11.88 -25.11
CA ARG A 732 39.42 10.49 -25.30
C ARG A 732 38.32 9.55 -24.83
N LEU A 733 38.49 8.25 -25.00
CA LEU A 733 37.52 7.27 -24.52
C LEU A 733 37.39 7.36 -22.99
N LYS A 734 36.15 7.32 -22.48
CA LYS A 734 35.92 7.33 -21.03
C LYS A 734 36.59 6.12 -20.38
N HIS A 735 37.41 6.38 -19.36
CA HIS A 735 38.19 5.36 -18.65
C HIS A 735 39.11 4.52 -19.57
N GLU A 736 39.70 5.12 -20.61
CA GLU A 736 40.54 4.40 -21.58
C GLU A 736 41.66 3.57 -20.93
N LYS A 737 42.39 4.13 -19.95
CA LYS A 737 43.45 3.42 -19.19
C LYS A 737 42.94 2.24 -18.34
N ARG A 738 41.63 2.20 -18.08
CA ARG A 738 40.92 1.14 -17.35
C ARG A 738 40.05 0.30 -18.30
N THR A 739 40.37 0.32 -19.59
CA THR A 739 39.74 -0.52 -20.60
C THR A 739 40.75 -1.56 -21.11
N SER A 740 40.31 -2.81 -21.18
CA SER A 740 41.08 -3.91 -21.75
C SER A 740 40.52 -4.30 -23.11
N ILE A 741 41.38 -4.49 -24.10
CA ILE A 741 41.07 -5.04 -25.42
C ILE A 741 41.59 -6.47 -25.46
N VAL A 742 40.69 -7.41 -25.70
CA VAL A 742 40.97 -8.84 -25.82
C VAL A 742 40.80 -9.23 -27.27
N ALA A 743 41.92 -9.54 -27.94
CA ALA A 743 41.92 -10.08 -29.29
C ALA A 743 41.66 -11.59 -29.24
N CYS A 744 40.52 -12.03 -29.77
CA CYS A 744 40.21 -13.45 -29.93
C CYS A 744 41.10 -14.06 -31.02
N MET A 745 42.11 -14.82 -30.62
CA MET A 745 43.05 -15.38 -31.56
C MET A 745 42.41 -16.56 -32.32
N ARG A 746 42.72 -16.73 -33.61
CA ARG A 746 43.61 -15.92 -34.45
C ARG A 746 42.88 -14.85 -35.27
N GLY A 747 41.60 -15.06 -35.58
CA GLY A 747 40.85 -14.22 -36.52
C GLY A 747 40.62 -12.78 -36.06
N GLY A 748 40.50 -12.54 -34.76
CA GLY A 748 40.23 -11.23 -34.17
C GLY A 748 41.40 -10.26 -34.15
N GLU A 749 42.65 -10.74 -34.25
CA GLU A 749 43.86 -9.93 -34.02
C GLU A 749 43.92 -8.67 -34.89
N ALA A 750 43.76 -8.80 -36.21
CA ALA A 750 43.86 -7.66 -37.12
C ALA A 750 42.81 -6.58 -36.80
N MET A 751 41.60 -6.99 -36.43
CA MET A 751 40.54 -6.05 -36.06
C MET A 751 40.82 -5.41 -34.70
N ALA A 752 41.29 -6.19 -33.73
CA ALA A 752 41.67 -5.71 -32.40
C ALA A 752 42.80 -4.67 -32.49
N LEU A 753 43.78 -4.85 -33.37
CA LEU A 753 44.81 -3.84 -33.63
C LEU A 753 44.21 -2.52 -34.16
N GLY A 754 43.12 -2.59 -34.92
CA GLY A 754 42.33 -1.42 -35.31
C GLY A 754 41.69 -0.70 -34.12
N VAL A 755 41.07 -1.47 -33.22
CA VAL A 755 40.48 -0.94 -31.97
C VAL A 755 41.56 -0.32 -31.08
N SER A 756 42.70 -0.99 -30.92
CA SER A 756 43.86 -0.50 -30.16
C SER A 756 44.44 0.79 -30.75
N LYS A 757 44.46 0.91 -32.08
CA LYS A 757 44.83 2.15 -32.77
C LYS A 757 43.87 3.31 -32.43
N ALA A 758 42.58 3.03 -32.23
CA ALA A 758 41.61 4.05 -31.83
C ALA A 758 41.76 4.44 -30.35
N PHE A 759 42.12 3.46 -29.49
CA PHE A 759 42.21 3.62 -28.03
C PHE A 759 43.61 3.23 -27.52
N PRO A 760 44.64 4.05 -27.80
CA PRO A 760 46.04 3.69 -27.55
C PRO A 760 46.41 3.52 -26.07
N LEU A 761 45.60 3.99 -25.13
CA LEU A 761 45.85 3.84 -23.69
C LEU A 761 45.19 2.57 -23.09
N ALA A 762 44.32 1.90 -23.85
CA ALA A 762 43.69 0.66 -23.42
C ALA A 762 44.73 -0.47 -23.37
N ARG A 763 44.60 -1.37 -22.39
CA ARG A 763 45.47 -2.55 -22.29
C ARG A 763 45.12 -3.53 -23.40
N PHE A 764 46.11 -4.20 -23.98
CA PHE A 764 45.90 -5.10 -25.12
C PHE A 764 46.37 -6.52 -24.79
N PHE A 765 45.50 -7.51 -25.00
CA PHE A 765 45.77 -8.92 -24.72
C PHE A 765 45.46 -9.79 -25.95
N HIS A 766 46.36 -10.74 -26.22
CA HIS A 766 46.09 -11.84 -27.16
C HIS A 766 45.61 -13.04 -26.36
N ILE A 767 44.39 -13.50 -26.62
CA ILE A 767 43.81 -14.64 -25.89
C ILE A 767 43.25 -15.63 -26.92
N SER A 768 43.73 -16.87 -26.86
CA SER A 768 43.30 -17.95 -27.77
C SER A 768 42.09 -18.68 -27.24
N GLU A 769 42.04 -18.88 -25.93
CA GLU A 769 40.95 -19.56 -25.23
C GLU A 769 40.48 -18.72 -24.05
N ASP A 770 39.18 -18.73 -23.78
CA ASP A 770 38.59 -17.97 -22.68
C ASP A 770 39.25 -18.30 -21.32
N THR A 771 39.63 -19.55 -21.10
CA THR A 771 40.31 -20.00 -19.86
C THR A 771 41.62 -19.28 -19.55
N GLU A 772 42.34 -18.75 -20.56
CA GLU A 772 43.60 -18.01 -20.39
C GLU A 772 43.37 -16.62 -19.75
N LEU A 773 42.13 -16.11 -19.77
CA LEU A 773 41.81 -14.86 -19.09
C LEU A 773 41.80 -15.09 -17.57
N GLU A 774 42.77 -14.54 -16.85
CA GLU A 774 42.86 -14.58 -15.38
C GLU A 774 42.45 -13.26 -14.68
N SER A 775 42.27 -13.32 -13.35
CA SER A 775 41.85 -12.18 -12.51
C SER A 775 42.75 -10.94 -12.65
N HIS A 776 44.05 -11.13 -12.85
CA HIS A 776 45.01 -10.03 -12.95
C HIS A 776 44.84 -9.21 -14.25
N HIS A 777 44.28 -9.79 -15.31
CA HIS A 777 43.96 -9.09 -16.55
C HIS A 777 42.80 -8.09 -16.39
N LEU A 778 41.89 -8.36 -15.45
CA LEU A 778 40.70 -7.55 -15.18
C LEU A 778 40.86 -6.63 -13.97
N HIS A 779 41.93 -6.79 -13.19
CA HIS A 779 42.15 -6.00 -11.99
C HIS A 779 42.26 -4.50 -12.32
N GLY A 780 41.45 -3.69 -11.63
CA GLY A 780 41.38 -2.24 -11.82
C GLY A 780 40.68 -1.77 -13.11
N GLN A 781 40.21 -2.70 -13.95
CA GLN A 781 39.53 -2.38 -15.20
C GLN A 781 38.04 -2.10 -14.97
N SER A 782 37.47 -1.22 -15.79
CA SER A 782 36.03 -0.89 -15.81
C SER A 782 35.32 -1.41 -17.05
N CYS A 783 36.07 -1.72 -18.12
CA CYS A 783 35.52 -2.19 -19.39
C CYS A 783 36.43 -3.23 -20.04
N VAL A 784 35.83 -4.23 -20.69
CA VAL A 784 36.51 -5.19 -21.56
C VAL A 784 35.89 -5.12 -22.95
N ILE A 785 36.72 -4.96 -23.97
CA ILE A 785 36.36 -5.00 -25.38
C ILE A 785 36.88 -6.32 -25.95
N VAL A 786 35.98 -7.27 -26.21
CA VAL A 786 36.30 -8.56 -26.83
C VAL A 786 36.17 -8.41 -28.34
N VAL A 787 37.22 -8.73 -29.09
CA VAL A 787 37.27 -8.48 -30.54
C VAL A 787 37.47 -9.78 -31.31
N ASP A 788 36.54 -10.10 -32.19
CA ASP A 788 36.63 -11.22 -33.11
C ASP A 788 36.23 -10.80 -34.53
N SER A 789 36.81 -11.41 -35.56
CA SER A 789 36.46 -11.10 -36.94
C SER A 789 35.07 -11.58 -37.34
N VAL A 790 34.63 -12.74 -36.82
CA VAL A 790 33.39 -13.40 -37.23
C VAL A 790 32.72 -14.09 -36.03
N ILE A 791 31.49 -13.70 -35.72
CA ILE A 791 30.62 -14.39 -34.75
C ILE A 791 29.70 -15.34 -35.54
N ASN A 792 30.03 -16.63 -35.58
CA ASN A 792 29.24 -17.62 -36.32
C ASN A 792 28.16 -18.27 -35.45
N GLU A 793 28.54 -19.11 -34.48
CA GLU A 793 27.59 -19.74 -33.54
C GLU A 793 27.52 -19.00 -32.20
N GLY A 794 28.42 -18.04 -31.97
CA GLY A 794 28.51 -17.30 -30.72
C GLY A 794 29.24 -18.03 -29.59
N THR A 795 29.63 -19.29 -29.76
CA THR A 795 30.29 -20.13 -28.73
C THR A 795 31.53 -19.48 -28.11
N THR A 796 32.40 -18.89 -28.93
CA THR A 796 33.59 -18.17 -28.45
C THR A 796 33.21 -16.99 -27.56
N ILE A 797 32.27 -16.16 -27.99
CA ILE A 797 31.80 -15.00 -27.23
C ILE A 797 31.14 -15.44 -25.92
N VAL A 798 30.33 -16.51 -25.96
CA VAL A 798 29.71 -17.11 -24.77
C VAL A 798 30.77 -17.52 -23.74
N GLY A 799 31.84 -18.20 -24.17
CA GLY A 799 32.95 -18.59 -23.29
C GLY A 799 33.60 -17.38 -22.62
N PHE A 800 33.97 -16.36 -23.42
CA PHE A 800 34.55 -15.12 -22.89
C PHE A 800 33.62 -14.39 -21.92
N VAL A 801 32.33 -14.26 -22.23
CA VAL A 801 31.36 -13.60 -21.35
C VAL A 801 31.26 -14.32 -20.02
N LYS A 802 31.09 -15.65 -20.04
CA LYS A 802 31.04 -16.48 -18.82
C LYS A 802 32.32 -16.34 -18.00
N ARG A 803 33.49 -16.41 -18.64
CA ARG A 803 34.77 -16.25 -17.96
C ARG A 803 34.92 -14.86 -17.35
N ILE A 804 34.64 -13.80 -18.10
CA ILE A 804 34.74 -12.41 -17.60
C ILE A 804 33.82 -12.22 -16.40
N ARG A 805 32.57 -12.68 -16.49
CA ARG A 805 31.58 -12.57 -15.41
C ARG A 805 31.97 -13.38 -14.16
N ALA A 806 32.60 -14.53 -14.33
CA ALA A 806 33.13 -15.33 -13.22
C ALA A 806 34.28 -14.60 -12.48
N LEU A 807 35.10 -13.83 -13.20
CA LEU A 807 36.22 -13.07 -12.63
C LEU A 807 35.81 -11.70 -12.09
N ASN A 808 34.87 -11.02 -12.75
CA ASN A 808 34.34 -9.73 -12.38
C ASN A 808 32.88 -9.57 -12.85
N ARG A 809 31.93 -9.65 -11.91
CA ARG A 809 30.50 -9.63 -12.20
C ARG A 809 30.01 -8.33 -12.84
N SER A 810 30.56 -7.17 -12.47
CA SER A 810 30.01 -5.86 -12.82
C SER A 810 30.75 -5.14 -13.96
N ILE A 811 31.85 -5.70 -14.45
CA ILE A 811 32.64 -5.05 -15.51
C ILE A 811 31.83 -4.88 -16.80
N ARG A 812 31.93 -3.74 -17.48
CA ARG A 812 31.27 -3.56 -18.78
C ARG A 812 31.91 -4.48 -19.83
N ILE A 813 31.10 -5.15 -20.64
CA ILE A 813 31.59 -5.98 -21.76
C ILE A 813 31.04 -5.39 -23.06
N VAL A 814 31.94 -5.11 -24.00
CA VAL A 814 31.62 -4.72 -25.37
C VAL A 814 32.26 -5.74 -26.30
N VAL A 815 31.50 -6.26 -27.26
CA VAL A 815 32.03 -7.16 -28.29
C VAL A 815 32.10 -6.39 -29.61
N VAL A 816 33.21 -6.51 -30.33
CA VAL A 816 33.40 -5.90 -31.65
C VAL A 816 33.61 -7.00 -32.69
N ALA A 817 32.81 -6.99 -33.76
CA ALA A 817 32.99 -7.95 -34.85
C ALA A 817 32.75 -7.41 -36.25
N GLY A 818 33.43 -8.03 -37.21
CA GLY A 818 33.25 -7.74 -38.64
C GLY A 818 31.95 -8.32 -39.19
N VAL A 819 31.62 -9.54 -38.82
CA VAL A 819 30.36 -10.17 -39.23
C VAL A 819 29.79 -10.96 -38.07
N ALA A 820 28.49 -10.83 -37.83
CA ALA A 820 27.75 -11.71 -36.93
C ALA A 820 26.61 -12.42 -37.66
N GLN A 821 26.36 -13.69 -37.31
CA GLN A 821 25.21 -14.43 -37.79
C GLN A 821 23.96 -14.02 -37.01
N ALA A 822 22.85 -13.77 -37.71
CA ALA A 822 21.64 -13.17 -37.15
C ALA A 822 21.04 -13.95 -35.97
N ALA A 823 21.01 -15.29 -36.04
CA ALA A 823 20.47 -16.11 -34.95
C ALA A 823 21.39 -16.14 -33.71
N SER A 824 22.70 -15.99 -33.88
CA SER A 824 23.65 -15.94 -32.75
C SER A 824 23.54 -14.68 -31.90
N VAL A 825 23.15 -13.56 -32.52
CA VAL A 825 22.97 -12.26 -31.86
C VAL A 825 21.50 -11.85 -31.70
N ALA A 826 20.56 -12.78 -31.94
CA ALA A 826 19.15 -12.56 -31.69
C ALA A 826 18.87 -12.49 -30.17
N ASN A 827 17.74 -11.90 -29.79
CA ASN A 827 17.32 -11.78 -28.38
C ASN A 827 17.13 -13.14 -27.67
N ASP A 828 16.85 -14.19 -28.43
CA ASP A 828 16.77 -15.58 -27.98
C ASP A 828 17.97 -16.42 -28.43
N GLY A 829 19.01 -15.79 -28.98
CA GLY A 829 20.22 -16.43 -29.47
C GLY A 829 21.14 -16.93 -28.35
N PRO A 830 22.13 -17.78 -28.67
CA PRO A 830 23.07 -18.36 -27.72
C PRO A 830 23.82 -17.34 -26.86
N ILE A 831 24.13 -16.15 -27.40
CA ILE A 831 24.82 -15.10 -26.64
C ILE A 831 23.86 -14.44 -25.62
N ALA A 832 22.61 -14.16 -26.00
CA ALA A 832 21.62 -13.64 -25.07
C ALA A 832 21.33 -14.66 -23.95
N GLN A 833 21.23 -15.95 -24.30
CA GLN A 833 21.01 -17.03 -23.34
C GLN A 833 22.17 -17.23 -22.34
N CYS A 834 23.40 -16.80 -22.67
CA CYS A 834 24.55 -16.95 -21.79
C CYS A 834 24.80 -15.76 -20.88
N LEU A 835 24.07 -14.66 -21.06
CA LEU A 835 24.00 -13.64 -20.03
C LEU A 835 23.33 -14.34 -18.86
N ASP A 836 24.14 -14.83 -17.91
CA ASP A 836 23.73 -15.61 -16.74
C ASP A 836 22.92 -14.72 -15.78
N ARG A 837 21.84 -14.10 -16.30
CA ARG A 837 20.87 -13.29 -15.59
C ARG A 837 21.46 -12.03 -14.96
N ARG A 838 22.71 -11.68 -15.32
CA ARG A 838 23.45 -10.52 -14.82
C ARG A 838 24.28 -9.83 -15.90
N GLY A 839 23.97 -8.56 -16.08
CA GLY A 839 24.83 -7.59 -16.73
C GLY A 839 24.55 -7.40 -18.21
N ASN A 840 24.75 -6.15 -18.64
CA ASN A 840 24.53 -5.74 -20.02
C ASN A 840 25.76 -6.14 -20.86
N LEU A 841 25.49 -6.64 -22.06
CA LEU A 841 26.48 -6.91 -23.09
C LEU A 841 26.07 -6.12 -24.33
N THR A 842 26.97 -5.29 -24.85
CA THR A 842 26.74 -4.61 -26.12
C THR A 842 27.62 -5.22 -27.20
N ILE A 843 27.05 -5.55 -28.36
CA ILE A 843 27.79 -6.04 -29.53
C ILE A 843 27.74 -4.96 -30.61
N ALA A 844 28.91 -4.46 -31.00
CA ALA A 844 29.09 -3.58 -32.15
C ALA A 844 29.55 -4.41 -33.37
N VAL A 845 28.73 -4.48 -34.42
CA VAL A 845 29.04 -5.27 -35.61
C VAL A 845 29.04 -4.44 -36.88
N LEU A 846 30.01 -4.68 -37.77
CA LEU A 846 30.01 -4.06 -39.10
C LEU A 846 28.84 -4.57 -39.94
N ARG A 847 28.49 -5.85 -39.80
CA ARG A 847 27.38 -6.46 -40.55
C ARG A 847 26.75 -7.66 -39.84
N VAL A 848 25.42 -7.74 -39.89
CA VAL A 848 24.65 -8.96 -39.59
C VAL A 848 24.36 -9.74 -40.87
N SER A 849 24.53 -11.06 -40.82
CA SER A 849 24.33 -11.99 -41.95
C SER A 849 23.28 -13.05 -41.60
N GLN A 850 22.34 -13.30 -42.51
CA GLN A 850 21.39 -14.42 -42.38
C GLN A 850 22.06 -15.77 -42.65
N ASN A 851 23.11 -15.78 -43.48
CA ASN A 851 23.83 -16.99 -43.82
C ASN A 851 24.73 -17.42 -42.65
N LYS A 852 24.58 -18.68 -42.23
CA LYS A 852 25.56 -19.36 -41.37
C LYS A 852 26.78 -19.73 -42.21
N TYR A 853 27.96 -19.33 -41.79
CA TYR A 853 29.19 -19.52 -42.56
C TYR A 853 30.27 -20.13 -41.68
N THR A 854 30.60 -21.38 -41.96
CA THR A 854 31.71 -22.09 -41.32
C THR A 854 32.83 -22.21 -42.36
N GLY A 855 33.79 -21.30 -42.32
CA GLY A 855 34.95 -21.37 -43.22
C GLY A 855 35.73 -22.67 -42.98
N SER A 856 36.09 -23.38 -44.04
CA SER A 856 37.02 -24.52 -43.98
C SER A 856 38.09 -24.38 -45.06
N GLY A 857 39.35 -24.67 -44.72
CA GLY A 857 40.49 -24.54 -45.64
C GLY A 857 40.74 -23.10 -46.11
N SER A 858 40.66 -22.85 -47.43
CA SER A 858 40.97 -21.56 -48.07
C SER A 858 39.98 -20.44 -47.78
N THR A 859 38.85 -20.77 -47.15
CA THR A 859 37.70 -19.90 -46.93
C THR A 859 37.58 -19.44 -45.47
N ASP A 860 38.40 -19.99 -44.57
CA ASP A 860 38.52 -19.56 -43.17
C ASP A 860 39.18 -18.18 -43.05
N THR A 861 38.62 -17.32 -42.20
CA THR A 861 39.08 -15.93 -42.04
C THR A 861 40.49 -15.89 -41.46
N GLY A 862 40.81 -16.74 -40.47
CA GLY A 862 42.16 -16.83 -39.92
C GLY A 862 43.17 -17.27 -40.99
N ASN A 863 42.85 -18.31 -41.75
CA ASN A 863 43.71 -18.80 -42.81
C ASN A 863 43.94 -17.76 -43.92
N ARG A 864 42.92 -16.99 -44.30
CA ARG A 864 43.05 -15.90 -45.26
C ARG A 864 43.88 -14.74 -44.71
N LEU A 865 43.76 -14.42 -43.42
CA LEU A 865 44.52 -13.35 -42.78
C LEU A 865 46.01 -13.68 -42.68
N PHE A 866 46.38 -14.95 -42.49
CA PHE A 866 47.78 -15.36 -42.26
C PHE A 866 48.39 -16.24 -43.35
N ASN A 867 47.67 -16.50 -44.45
CA ASN A 867 48.11 -17.37 -45.56
C ASN A 867 48.46 -18.81 -45.13
N THR A 868 47.77 -19.36 -44.13
CA THR A 868 48.08 -20.69 -43.53
C THR A 868 47.38 -21.87 -44.20
N VAL A 869 46.70 -21.67 -45.33
CA VAL A 869 45.92 -22.68 -46.07
C VAL A 869 46.74 -23.91 -46.48
N TYR A 870 48.06 -23.77 -46.67
CA TYR A 870 48.94 -24.85 -47.15
C TYR A 870 49.36 -25.85 -46.06
N GLN A 871 49.32 -25.48 -44.77
CA GLN A 871 49.80 -26.36 -43.68
C GLN A 871 48.87 -27.55 -43.41
N GLU A 872 47.56 -27.43 -43.65
CA GLU A 872 46.62 -28.56 -43.48
C GLU A 872 46.77 -29.65 -44.55
N LYS A 873 47.23 -29.30 -45.76
CA LYS A 873 47.47 -30.28 -46.83
C LYS A 873 48.75 -31.08 -46.59
N GLU A 874 49.83 -30.47 -46.11
CA GLU A 874 51.08 -31.17 -45.80
C GLU A 874 50.97 -32.04 -44.53
N GLY A 875 50.22 -31.62 -43.50
CA GLY A 875 49.97 -32.44 -42.33
C GLY A 875 49.21 -33.74 -42.66
N ARG A 876 48.22 -33.67 -43.57
CA ARG A 876 47.52 -34.87 -44.09
C ARG A 876 48.41 -35.73 -45.00
N LEU A 877 49.29 -35.12 -45.80
CA LEU A 877 50.23 -35.86 -46.66
C LEU A 877 51.37 -36.51 -45.86
N MET A 878 51.83 -35.93 -44.76
CA MET A 878 52.79 -36.57 -43.86
C MET A 878 52.18 -37.76 -43.11
N LEU A 879 50.92 -37.66 -42.66
CA LEU A 879 50.21 -38.78 -42.04
C LEU A 879 49.95 -39.94 -43.02
N LEU A 880 49.77 -39.65 -44.31
CA LEU A 880 49.66 -40.67 -45.36
C LEU A 880 51.01 -41.28 -45.76
N ARG A 881 52.13 -40.54 -45.62
CA ARG A 881 53.49 -41.05 -45.83
C ARG A 881 54.05 -41.83 -44.64
N SER A 882 53.50 -41.68 -43.44
CA SER A 882 53.85 -42.52 -42.28
C SER A 882 53.07 -43.84 -42.22
N ILE A 883 52.12 -44.05 -43.14
CA ILE A 883 51.30 -45.28 -43.24
C ILE A 883 51.67 -46.11 -44.50
N SER A 884 52.68 -45.70 -45.27
CA SER A 884 53.20 -46.45 -46.43
C SER A 884 54.56 -47.07 -46.16
#